data_AF-A0A315TPN4-F1
#
_entry.id   AF-A0A315TPN4-F1
#
_cell.length_a   1.000
_cell.length_b   1.000
_cell.length_c   1.000
_cell.angle_alpha   90.00
_cell.angle_beta   90.00
_cell.angle_gamma   90.00
#
_symmetry.space_group_name_H-M   'P 1'
#
loop_
_entity.id
_entity.type
_entity.pdbx_description
1 polymer ?
#
loop_
_entity_poly.entity_id
_entity_poly.type
_entity_poly.pdbx_seq_one_letter_code
_entity_poly.pdbx_strand_id
1 'polypeptide(L)'
;MERLDTSKVILGGTPVDLMDSETALSAILARAVHGGDRPLAVASVNLDHVNHFGTGGRWAGTLHADPASAVDWLYLLDGAPLVAQSRRLTGRRWPRLAGSDLASPLLLRAEELGLRVGFLGGSEGNQRLLAEKIARDQPGLQVAGMWSPDRNALASGPDSEAIARQIAESGVQMLYVGLGKPRQELWIDRYGALTGAEVLLAFGAAVDFLAGRVRRAPRWASEHGLEWGYRLALEPRRLASRYLLGGPPSYLKLRTDSSAVPPEVPDAPPSGKPAPLTPGRFTGPEGAADAAVVVVTYNSAGDIDALLDSLRAETSDVTLRVLVADNSSRDGTLGLVRQRHPDVIAFGTGGNLGYSAGINAALQRVGDAPIVVVLNPDLRVQRGSLAVMMDRLQASRAGAVVPRLVDEEGGTRPTLHREPSITRAIGDAFLGRRVPDRPGWLATTDFNAESYAHAHPVQWATGAALMVHRALAEALPWDESYFLYSEETDFFRRMRMIGEPVWYEPAATMTHKGGGSGASAELNALMAVNRVRYVRKYHSSAYAAVFYAVLVLSELLRCWKADRAGVLRTVLSEDRWAALPGPVTDVDEMGFPDGAVIIPAHNEAAVIARTLAPLAPLAAAGKVDVIVVCNGCTDDTAAIARSFDGVVVLETGLPSKSVALNMGDAATTRWPRLYLDADVEISLGAVRDVLNALAEGEVLAARPAVRLDLRDVHPLVHAYYRTRLRLPSTHKVLWAGGIYGLSREGHQRFAAFPDLIADDLFVDRLFEPAEKAVLDVDPVVVRPPRTPKAQLAVLHRVYRGNAQQNGHAGGRSTARGTAAEVLSSIRGPLSAMNAAVYLGFAVAGRRGSKRAVRWERDETTRVLATGGPRC
;
A
#
# COMPACT_ATOMS: atom_id res chain seq x y z
N MET A 1 -13.02 21.65 37.71
CA MET A 1 -11.81 21.86 36.87
C MET A 1 -10.66 21.20 37.60
N GLU A 2 -10.60 19.86 37.54
CA GLU A 2 -9.56 19.06 38.19
C GLU A 2 -8.20 19.37 37.55
N ARG A 3 -7.19 19.61 38.40
CA ARG A 3 -5.82 19.85 37.95
C ARG A 3 -5.28 18.54 37.40
N LEU A 4 -5.15 18.46 36.07
CA LEU A 4 -4.35 17.44 35.41
C LEU A 4 -2.96 17.42 36.05
N ASP A 5 -2.54 16.27 36.54
CA ASP A 5 -1.19 16.04 37.04
C ASP A 5 -0.20 16.22 35.88
N THR A 6 0.48 17.37 35.84
CA THR A 6 1.28 17.86 34.69
C THR A 6 2.73 17.38 34.78
N SER A 7 2.94 16.12 35.19
CA SER A 7 4.26 15.51 35.34
C SER A 7 4.88 15.06 34.01
N LYS A 8 4.10 14.99 32.92
CA LYS A 8 4.57 14.61 31.57
C LYS A 8 3.97 15.48 30.46
N VAL A 9 4.72 15.66 29.37
CA VAL A 9 4.28 16.30 28.13
C VAL A 9 4.77 15.53 26.91
N ILE A 10 4.12 15.69 25.75
CA ILE A 10 4.66 15.21 24.48
C ILE A 10 5.35 16.36 23.76
N LEU A 11 6.62 16.20 23.41
CA LEU A 11 7.42 17.17 22.67
C LEU A 11 7.91 16.55 21.35
N GLY A 12 7.30 16.97 20.24
CA GLY A 12 7.64 16.48 18.90
C GLY A 12 7.41 14.98 18.69
N GLY A 13 6.41 14.41 19.37
CA GLY A 13 6.11 12.98 19.38
C GLY A 13 6.83 12.15 20.44
N THR A 14 7.72 12.74 21.24
CA THR A 14 8.43 12.06 22.34
C THR A 14 7.85 12.48 23.70
N PRO A 15 7.52 11.55 24.61
CA PRO A 15 7.16 11.87 25.98
C PRO A 15 8.36 12.43 26.73
N VAL A 16 8.12 13.43 27.56
CA VAL A 16 9.13 14.10 28.37
C VAL A 16 8.57 14.31 29.77
N ASP A 17 9.32 13.83 30.75
CA ASP A 17 9.01 13.97 32.16
C ASP A 17 9.48 15.36 32.65
N LEU A 18 8.58 16.08 33.31
CA LEU A 18 8.81 17.44 33.79
C LEU A 18 9.10 17.41 35.29
N MET A 19 10.37 17.66 35.64
CA MET A 19 10.86 17.63 37.01
C MET A 19 12.04 18.57 37.22
N ASP A 20 12.44 18.75 38.48
CA ASP A 20 13.69 19.41 38.84
C ASP A 20 14.86 18.42 38.96
N SER A 21 16.06 18.96 39.17
CA SER A 21 17.30 18.16 39.22
C SER A 21 17.34 17.21 40.42
N GLU A 22 16.91 17.65 41.60
CA GLU A 22 16.95 16.81 42.80
C GLU A 22 15.94 15.67 42.74
N THR A 23 14.76 15.93 42.18
CA THR A 23 13.74 14.90 41.93
C THR A 23 14.26 13.85 40.94
N ALA A 24 14.89 14.28 39.85
CA ALA A 24 15.49 13.38 38.87
C ALA A 24 16.61 12.52 39.49
N LEU A 25 17.54 13.13 40.24
CA LEU A 25 18.62 12.42 40.93
C LEU A 25 18.06 11.40 41.93
N SER A 26 17.10 11.80 42.74
CA SER A 26 16.48 10.94 43.76
C SER A 26 15.77 9.75 43.13
N ALA A 27 15.01 9.96 42.05
CA ALA A 27 14.32 8.87 41.35
C ALA A 27 15.29 7.85 40.73
N ILE A 28 16.37 8.34 40.11
CA ILE A 28 17.42 7.49 39.52
C ILE A 28 18.13 6.68 40.61
N LEU A 29 18.55 7.32 41.70
CA LEU A 29 19.27 6.66 42.80
C LEU A 29 18.39 5.69 43.56
N ALA A 30 17.11 6.02 43.79
CA ALA A 30 16.16 5.12 44.42
C ALA A 30 16.00 3.82 43.63
N ARG A 31 15.91 3.89 42.29
CA ARG A 31 15.90 2.68 41.45
C ARG A 31 17.22 1.91 41.56
N ALA A 32 18.37 2.58 41.52
CA ALA A 32 19.67 1.91 41.63
C ALA A 32 19.87 1.15 42.95
N VAL A 33 19.25 1.62 44.03
CA VAL A 33 19.35 1.01 45.38
C VAL A 33 18.30 -0.08 45.60
N HIS A 34 17.05 0.16 45.23
CA HIS A 34 15.93 -0.72 45.57
C HIS A 34 15.54 -1.71 44.46
N GLY A 35 16.02 -1.46 43.24
CA GLY A 35 15.64 -2.21 42.05
C GLY A 35 14.19 -1.97 41.61
N GLY A 36 13.79 -2.64 40.54
CA GLY A 36 12.39 -2.66 40.05
C GLY A 36 12.12 -3.90 39.20
N ASP A 37 10.87 -4.11 38.78
CA ASP A 37 10.52 -5.25 37.92
C ASP A 37 11.25 -5.21 36.56
N ARG A 38 11.54 -4.00 36.08
CA ARG A 38 12.35 -3.71 34.91
C ARG A 38 13.44 -2.69 35.28
N PRO A 39 14.60 -2.70 34.62
CA PRO A 39 15.61 -1.69 34.86
C PRO A 39 15.15 -0.32 34.31
N LEU A 40 15.65 0.77 34.90
CA LEU A 40 15.32 2.14 34.49
C LEU A 40 16.37 2.68 33.51
N ALA A 41 15.94 2.91 32.28
CA ALA A 41 16.69 3.63 31.27
C ALA A 41 16.42 5.14 31.35
N VAL A 42 17.48 5.95 31.31
CA VAL A 42 17.38 7.42 31.40
C VAL A 42 17.91 8.07 30.14
N ALA A 43 17.08 8.81 29.41
CA ALA A 43 17.46 9.53 28.20
C ALA A 43 17.28 11.05 28.37
N SER A 44 18.23 11.84 27.86
CA SER A 44 18.02 13.29 27.70
C SER A 44 17.34 13.58 26.37
N VAL A 45 16.12 14.10 26.39
CA VAL A 45 15.36 14.42 25.16
C VAL A 45 15.76 15.81 24.70
N ASN A 46 16.40 15.89 23.54
CA ASN A 46 16.75 17.14 22.84
C ASN A 46 16.34 17.04 21.37
N LEU A 47 16.57 18.08 20.55
CA LEU A 47 16.15 18.08 19.13
C LEU A 47 16.69 16.88 18.32
N ASP A 48 17.85 16.35 18.69
CA ASP A 48 18.44 15.17 18.05
C ASP A 48 17.68 13.89 18.43
N HIS A 49 17.22 13.78 19.69
CA HIS A 49 16.32 12.71 20.09
C HIS A 49 14.99 12.78 19.33
N VAL A 50 14.40 13.98 19.19
CA VAL A 50 13.18 14.20 18.39
C VAL A 50 13.40 13.86 16.91
N ASN A 51 14.60 14.13 16.36
CA ASN A 51 14.94 13.74 14.99
C ASN A 51 14.84 12.21 14.77
N HIS A 52 15.29 11.44 15.76
CA HIS A 52 15.36 9.98 15.69
C HIS A 52 14.05 9.28 16.11
N PHE A 53 13.51 9.65 17.27
CA PHE A 53 12.41 8.96 17.96
C PHE A 53 11.09 9.74 18.00
N GLY A 54 11.10 11.00 17.57
CA GLY A 54 9.88 11.82 17.45
C GLY A 54 9.04 11.45 16.24
N THR A 55 7.90 12.11 16.05
CA THR A 55 6.95 11.82 14.97
C THR A 55 7.63 11.82 13.60
N GLY A 56 7.46 10.73 12.84
CA GLY A 56 8.08 10.54 11.52
C GLY A 56 9.62 10.45 11.54
N GLY A 57 10.23 10.26 12.72
CA GLY A 57 11.62 9.82 12.86
C GLY A 57 11.76 8.34 12.45
N ARG A 58 13.00 7.90 12.18
CA ARG A 58 13.26 6.50 11.77
C ARG A 58 12.83 5.50 12.85
N TRP A 59 13.05 5.87 14.11
CA TRP A 59 12.84 5.04 15.29
C TRP A 59 11.62 5.52 16.08
N ALA A 60 10.65 6.14 15.40
CA ALA A 60 9.44 6.61 16.06
C ALA A 60 8.70 5.42 16.72
N GLY A 61 8.35 5.57 18.00
CA GLY A 61 7.59 4.55 18.74
C GLY A 61 8.37 3.30 19.15
N THR A 62 9.69 3.22 18.92
CA THR A 62 10.49 2.03 19.29
C THR A 62 10.90 1.97 20.76
N LEU A 63 10.77 3.07 21.52
CA LEU A 63 11.19 3.12 22.93
C LEU A 63 9.98 3.20 23.86
N HIS A 64 9.34 4.36 23.93
CA HIS A 64 8.27 4.65 24.90
C HIS A 64 6.88 4.17 24.52
N ALA A 65 6.65 3.90 23.23
CA ALA A 65 5.35 3.47 22.73
C ALA A 65 5.30 1.95 22.47
N ASP A 66 6.42 1.24 22.72
CA ASP A 66 6.52 -0.20 22.53
C ASP A 66 6.28 -0.92 23.86
N PRO A 67 5.12 -1.59 24.05
CA PRO A 67 4.86 -2.40 25.24
C PRO A 67 5.88 -3.53 25.43
N ALA A 68 6.56 -3.94 24.36
CA ALA A 68 7.60 -4.95 24.38
C ALA A 68 8.96 -4.43 24.88
N SER A 69 9.11 -3.13 25.17
CA SER A 69 10.34 -2.58 25.74
C SER A 69 10.70 -3.30 27.04
N ALA A 70 11.94 -3.78 27.13
CA ALA A 70 12.43 -4.53 28.27
C ALA A 70 12.84 -3.62 29.45
N VAL A 71 12.71 -2.30 29.30
CA VAL A 71 13.17 -1.30 30.27
C VAL A 71 12.09 -0.24 30.52
N ASP A 72 12.11 0.37 31.71
CA ASP A 72 11.31 1.57 31.98
C ASP A 72 12.08 2.80 31.51
N TRP A 73 11.43 3.72 30.79
CA TRP A 73 12.09 4.94 30.32
C TRP A 73 11.74 6.17 31.16
N LEU A 74 12.78 6.90 31.59
CA LEU A 74 12.71 8.26 32.14
C LEU A 74 13.30 9.26 31.12
N TYR A 75 12.48 10.20 30.67
CA TYR A 75 12.83 11.15 29.61
C TYR A 75 13.03 12.55 30.15
N LEU A 76 14.29 12.95 30.27
CA LEU A 76 14.68 14.23 30.84
C LEU A 76 14.60 15.36 29.81
N LEU A 77 14.06 16.51 30.22
CA LEU A 77 13.94 17.71 29.38
C LEU A 77 15.31 18.34 29.08
N ASP A 78 15.81 18.24 27.84
CA ASP A 78 17.10 18.78 27.41
C ASP A 78 17.00 19.70 26.17
N GLY A 79 17.83 20.74 26.14
CA GLY A 79 17.90 21.72 25.06
C GLY A 79 16.93 22.89 25.17
N ALA A 80 17.42 24.09 24.83
CA ALA A 80 16.65 25.33 24.91
C ALA A 80 15.33 25.32 24.10
N PRO A 81 15.26 24.74 22.88
CA PRO A 81 14.01 24.68 22.13
C PRO A 81 12.91 23.89 22.84
N LEU A 82 13.26 22.77 23.48
CA LEU A 82 12.29 21.93 24.18
C LEU A 82 11.81 22.59 25.47
N VAL A 83 12.72 23.23 26.23
CA VAL A 83 12.36 24.03 27.41
C VAL A 83 11.41 25.18 27.05
N ALA A 84 11.66 25.85 25.91
CA ALA A 84 10.79 26.92 25.44
C ALA A 84 9.40 26.39 25.05
N GLN A 85 9.34 25.25 24.37
CA GLN A 85 8.07 24.64 23.96
C GLN A 85 7.29 24.08 25.16
N SER A 86 7.94 23.43 26.13
CA SER A 86 7.28 22.94 27.35
C SER A 86 6.72 24.09 28.18
N ARG A 87 7.44 25.22 28.28
CA ARG A 87 6.93 26.46 28.91
C ARG A 87 5.69 26.98 28.19
N ARG A 88 5.68 26.96 26.86
CA ARG A 88 4.51 27.40 26.08
C ARG A 88 3.28 26.53 26.35
N LEU A 89 3.47 25.21 26.48
CA LEU A 89 2.39 24.25 26.69
C LEU A 89 1.87 24.22 28.13
N THR A 90 2.76 24.34 29.11
CA THR A 90 2.42 24.17 30.55
C THR A 90 2.27 25.49 31.30
N GLY A 91 2.70 26.61 30.72
CA GLY A 91 2.78 27.91 31.40
C GLY A 91 3.91 28.03 32.43
N ARG A 92 4.58 26.93 32.81
CA ARG A 92 5.67 26.88 33.79
C ARG A 92 7.02 26.70 33.10
N ARG A 93 8.04 27.39 33.59
CA ARG A 93 9.43 27.14 33.15
C ARG A 93 10.01 25.97 33.95
N TRP A 94 10.43 24.93 33.24
CA TRP A 94 11.14 23.77 33.80
C TRP A 94 12.65 23.88 33.55
N PRO A 95 13.49 23.35 34.45
CA PRO A 95 14.94 23.38 34.27
C PRO A 95 15.37 22.45 33.12
N ARG A 96 16.50 22.78 32.50
CA ARG A 96 17.17 21.87 31.54
C ARG A 96 17.91 20.80 32.34
N LEU A 97 17.65 19.53 32.03
CA LEU A 97 18.26 18.36 32.64
C LEU A 97 19.09 17.60 31.59
N ALA A 98 20.24 18.15 31.24
CA ALA A 98 21.16 17.47 30.33
C ALA A 98 21.88 16.32 31.06
N GLY A 99 22.07 15.17 30.40
CA GLY A 99 22.78 14.03 31.00
C GLY A 99 24.20 14.40 31.46
N SER A 100 24.87 15.32 30.77
CA SER A 100 26.17 15.87 31.21
C SER A 100 26.11 16.62 32.54
N ASP A 101 24.98 17.26 32.86
CA ASP A 101 24.83 18.03 34.10
C ASP A 101 24.56 17.09 35.29
N LEU A 102 23.89 15.96 35.05
CA LEU A 102 23.58 14.95 36.07
C LEU A 102 24.70 13.92 36.28
N ALA A 103 25.60 13.74 35.31
CA ALA A 103 26.61 12.69 35.35
C ALA A 103 27.53 12.75 36.59
N SER A 104 28.14 13.90 36.89
CA SER A 104 29.03 14.04 38.06
C SER A 104 28.27 13.96 39.40
N PRO A 105 27.13 14.64 39.59
CA PRO A 105 26.31 14.47 40.80
C PRO A 105 25.91 13.00 41.08
N LEU A 106 25.53 12.24 40.05
CA LEU A 106 25.20 10.82 40.20
C LEU A 106 26.40 9.99 40.65
N LEU A 107 27.61 10.24 40.12
CA LEU A 107 28.82 9.53 40.57
C LEU A 107 29.15 9.83 42.04
N LEU A 108 29.02 11.10 42.47
CA LEU A 108 29.24 11.49 43.86
C LEU A 108 28.27 10.75 44.79
N ARG A 109 26.98 10.72 44.45
CA ARG A 109 25.96 10.01 45.24
C ARG A 109 26.13 8.49 45.18
N ALA A 110 26.60 7.94 44.07
CA ALA A 110 26.90 6.53 43.93
C ALA A 110 28.04 6.09 44.87
N GLU A 111 29.09 6.92 45.01
CA GLU A 111 30.16 6.70 45.98
C GLU A 111 29.63 6.73 47.42
N GLU A 112 28.81 7.73 47.77
CA GLU A 112 28.18 7.84 49.11
C GLU A 112 27.31 6.62 49.45
N LEU A 113 26.64 6.04 48.46
CA LEU A 113 25.74 4.89 48.61
C LEU A 113 26.45 3.53 48.40
N GLY A 114 27.75 3.53 48.05
CA GLY A 114 28.51 2.31 47.78
C GLY A 114 28.03 1.53 46.54
N LEU A 115 27.44 2.21 45.55
CA LEU A 115 26.94 1.59 44.33
C LEU A 115 28.08 1.23 43.35
N ARG A 116 27.94 0.09 42.69
CA ARG A 116 28.86 -0.35 41.62
C ARG A 116 28.50 0.29 40.28
N VAL A 117 29.42 1.08 39.74
CA VAL A 117 29.22 1.85 38.50
C VAL A 117 30.02 1.24 37.35
N GLY A 118 29.42 1.18 36.17
CA GLY A 118 30.07 0.73 34.93
C GLY A 118 30.00 1.77 33.82
N PHE A 119 30.87 1.63 32.81
CA PHE A 119 30.90 2.51 31.64
C PHE A 119 30.97 1.70 30.33
N LEU A 120 30.00 1.89 29.44
CA LEU A 120 29.95 1.27 28.12
C LEU A 120 30.12 2.35 27.03
N GLY A 121 31.12 2.20 26.16
CA GLY A 121 31.44 3.12 25.07
C GLY A 121 32.60 4.08 25.37
N GLY A 122 32.82 5.04 24.47
CA GLY A 122 34.07 5.80 24.40
C GLY A 122 35.20 4.98 23.78
N SER A 123 36.36 5.60 23.53
CA SER A 123 37.57 4.85 23.13
C SER A 123 38.31 4.35 24.37
N GLU A 124 39.10 3.28 24.22
CA GLU A 124 39.95 2.78 25.31
C GLU A 124 40.80 3.88 25.95
N GLY A 125 41.39 4.78 25.15
CA GLY A 125 42.16 5.92 25.66
C GLY A 125 41.31 6.90 26.48
N ASN A 126 40.04 7.09 26.12
CA ASN A 126 39.11 7.93 26.88
C ASN A 126 38.72 7.26 28.21
N GLN A 127 38.54 5.94 28.20
CA GLN A 127 38.25 5.17 29.41
C GLN A 127 39.43 5.19 30.39
N ARG A 128 40.68 5.09 29.90
CA ARG A 128 41.88 5.25 30.75
C ARG A 128 41.93 6.61 31.44
N LEU A 129 41.72 7.70 30.68
CA LEU A 129 41.68 9.06 31.24
C LEU A 129 40.54 9.23 32.27
N LEU A 130 39.39 8.62 32.01
CA LEU A 130 38.26 8.63 32.94
C LEU A 130 38.61 7.87 34.23
N ALA A 131 39.21 6.68 34.12
CA ALA A 131 39.64 5.88 35.27
C ALA A 131 40.68 6.62 36.13
N GLU A 132 41.69 7.23 35.52
CA GLU A 132 42.69 8.05 36.22
C GLU A 132 42.06 9.23 36.95
N LYS A 133 41.07 9.87 36.31
CA LYS A 133 40.35 10.98 36.92
C LYS A 133 39.46 10.54 38.08
N ILE A 134 38.71 9.44 37.93
CA ILE A 134 37.89 8.88 39.02
C ILE A 134 38.79 8.50 40.20
N ALA A 135 39.91 7.81 39.95
CA ALA A 135 40.84 7.41 41.01
C ALA A 135 41.41 8.60 41.80
N ARG A 136 41.58 9.77 41.16
CA ARG A 136 42.04 10.99 41.80
C ARG A 136 40.92 11.77 42.49
N ASP A 137 39.78 11.93 41.83
CA ASP A 137 38.73 12.86 42.24
C ASP A 137 37.66 12.16 43.14
N GLN A 138 37.53 10.82 43.07
CA GLN A 138 36.52 9.98 43.74
C GLN A 138 37.09 8.58 44.10
N PRO A 139 38.09 8.48 45.00
CA PRO A 139 38.82 7.24 45.25
C PRO A 139 37.99 6.12 45.91
N GLY A 140 36.83 6.44 46.52
CA GLY A 140 35.92 5.46 47.12
C GLY A 140 34.88 4.91 46.15
N LEU A 141 34.76 5.46 44.92
CA LEU A 141 33.80 5.00 43.93
C LEU A 141 34.16 3.59 43.41
N GLN A 142 33.20 2.66 43.49
CA GLN A 142 33.37 1.31 42.99
C GLN A 142 33.12 1.23 41.48
N VAL A 143 34.18 1.27 40.68
CA VAL A 143 34.09 1.04 39.24
C VAL A 143 34.14 -0.47 38.95
N ALA A 144 33.01 -1.06 38.61
CA ALA A 144 32.88 -2.50 38.35
C ALA A 144 33.40 -2.91 36.96
N GLY A 145 33.39 -2.00 35.98
CA GLY A 145 33.94 -2.28 34.66
C GLY A 145 33.85 -1.11 33.68
N MET A 146 34.69 -1.18 32.64
CA MET A 146 34.66 -0.27 31.51
C MET A 146 34.79 -1.08 30.20
N TRP A 147 33.85 -0.92 29.28
CA TRP A 147 33.78 -1.68 28.03
C TRP A 147 33.80 -0.72 26.83
N SER A 148 34.75 -0.89 25.91
CA SER A 148 34.92 -0.04 24.71
C SER A 148 34.74 -0.86 23.43
N PRO A 149 33.55 -1.46 23.18
CA PRO A 149 33.34 -2.26 21.98
C PRO A 149 33.41 -1.39 20.73
N ASP A 150 33.92 -1.97 19.65
CA ASP A 150 33.88 -1.31 18.35
C ASP A 150 32.45 -1.31 17.76
N ARG A 151 32.29 -0.60 16.64
CA ARG A 151 30.99 -0.46 15.98
C ARG A 151 30.46 -1.75 15.37
N ASN A 152 31.34 -2.67 14.98
CA ASN A 152 30.95 -3.91 14.32
C ASN A 152 30.41 -4.90 15.37
N ALA A 153 31.08 -5.00 16.53
CA ALA A 153 30.60 -5.78 17.66
C ALA A 153 29.22 -5.30 18.13
N LEU A 154 29.00 -3.98 18.20
CA LEU A 154 27.68 -3.43 18.58
C LEU A 154 26.58 -3.66 17.53
N ALA A 155 26.95 -3.85 16.25
CA ALA A 155 25.98 -4.15 15.19
C ALA A 155 25.61 -5.64 15.15
N SER A 156 26.41 -6.49 15.81
CA SER A 156 26.20 -7.94 15.92
C SER A 156 25.34 -8.25 17.15
N GLY A 157 24.25 -8.99 16.92
CA GLY A 157 23.36 -9.45 17.99
C GLY A 157 24.08 -10.32 19.02
N PRO A 158 24.74 -11.42 18.61
CA PRO A 158 25.49 -12.31 19.50
C PRO A 158 26.57 -11.59 20.30
N ASP A 159 27.32 -10.67 19.68
CA ASP A 159 28.38 -9.93 20.38
C ASP A 159 27.80 -8.92 21.38
N SER A 160 26.69 -8.25 21.04
CA SER A 160 25.99 -7.36 21.97
C SER A 160 25.41 -8.11 23.17
N GLU A 161 24.87 -9.31 22.97
CA GLU A 161 24.46 -10.19 24.08
C GLU A 161 25.64 -10.61 24.95
N ALA A 162 26.77 -10.96 24.33
CA ALA A 162 27.98 -11.33 25.07
C ALA A 162 28.49 -10.15 25.93
N ILE A 163 28.50 -8.93 25.38
CA ILE A 163 28.84 -7.71 26.12
C ILE A 163 27.87 -7.50 27.29
N ALA A 164 26.57 -7.67 27.08
CA ALA A 164 25.58 -7.53 28.15
C ALA A 164 25.80 -8.54 29.28
N ARG A 165 26.10 -9.81 28.95
CA ARG A 165 26.42 -10.85 29.94
C ARG A 165 27.70 -10.54 30.72
N GLN A 166 28.75 -10.04 30.06
CA GLN A 166 29.97 -9.59 30.74
C GLN A 166 29.71 -8.45 31.73
N ILE A 167 28.81 -7.52 31.39
CA ILE A 167 28.38 -6.45 32.30
C ILE A 167 27.66 -7.05 33.51
N ALA A 168 26.75 -8.01 33.29
CA ALA A 168 26.04 -8.68 34.37
C ALA A 168 26.98 -9.40 35.35
N GLU A 169 28.01 -10.09 34.84
CA GLU A 169 29.01 -10.78 35.65
C GLU A 169 29.82 -9.85 36.56
N SER A 170 30.02 -8.59 36.15
CA SER A 170 30.70 -7.57 36.98
C SER A 170 29.83 -7.04 38.14
N GLY A 171 28.52 -7.29 38.08
CA GLY A 171 27.54 -6.81 39.06
C GLY A 171 27.34 -5.30 39.06
N VAL A 172 27.50 -4.64 37.91
CA VAL A 172 27.15 -3.21 37.76
C VAL A 172 25.69 -2.99 38.18
N GLN A 173 25.46 -1.97 39.00
CA GLN A 173 24.11 -1.52 39.39
C GLN A 173 23.69 -0.28 38.59
N MET A 174 24.66 0.57 38.23
CA MET A 174 24.44 1.77 37.41
C MET A 174 25.40 1.80 36.23
N LEU A 175 24.87 1.74 35.01
CA LEU A 175 25.66 1.70 33.78
C LEU A 175 25.56 3.02 33.00
N TYR A 176 26.68 3.69 32.77
CA TYR A 176 26.76 4.83 31.85
C TYR A 176 26.97 4.33 30.42
N VAL A 177 26.04 4.63 29.51
CA VAL A 177 26.09 4.19 28.11
C VAL A 177 26.38 5.39 27.19
N GLY A 178 27.59 5.38 26.63
CA GLY A 178 28.18 6.42 25.78
C GLY A 178 28.37 6.00 24.32
N LEU A 179 27.39 5.31 23.72
CA LEU A 179 27.46 4.83 22.32
C LEU A 179 27.05 5.89 21.29
N GLY A 180 26.44 6.99 21.75
CA GLY A 180 25.87 8.04 20.91
C GLY A 180 24.46 7.70 20.41
N LYS A 181 23.69 8.74 20.08
CA LYS A 181 22.31 8.58 19.59
C LYS A 181 22.29 8.19 18.11
N PRO A 182 21.36 7.33 17.67
CA PRO A 182 20.30 6.66 18.45
C PRO A 182 20.73 5.32 19.09
N ARG A 183 21.99 4.90 18.90
CA ARG A 183 22.47 3.55 19.24
C ARG A 183 22.43 3.24 20.72
N GLN A 184 22.80 4.20 21.56
CA GLN A 184 22.76 4.00 23.01
C GLN A 184 21.34 3.67 23.47
N GLU A 185 20.31 4.34 22.95
CA GLU A 185 18.93 4.09 23.33
C GLU A 185 18.44 2.74 22.80
N LEU A 186 18.71 2.44 21.52
CA LEU A 186 18.33 1.16 20.89
C LEU A 186 19.05 -0.05 21.52
N TRP A 187 20.31 0.12 21.95
CA TRP A 187 21.07 -0.93 22.62
C TRP A 187 20.54 -1.16 24.04
N ILE A 188 20.24 -0.08 24.79
CA ILE A 188 19.64 -0.18 26.13
C ILE A 188 18.27 -0.86 26.05
N ASP A 189 17.42 -0.44 25.10
CA ASP A 189 16.07 -0.99 24.98
C ASP A 189 16.09 -2.50 24.73
N ARG A 190 17.02 -2.96 23.90
CA ARG A 190 17.13 -4.38 23.52
C ARG A 190 17.90 -5.24 24.51
N TYR A 191 19.03 -4.76 25.02
CA TYR A 191 19.98 -5.57 25.80
C TYR A 191 20.10 -5.11 27.26
N GLY A 192 19.50 -3.98 27.64
CA GLY A 192 19.64 -3.39 28.97
C GLY A 192 19.24 -4.34 30.08
N ALA A 193 18.13 -5.07 29.91
CA ALA A 193 17.68 -6.09 30.86
C ALA A 193 18.69 -7.24 31.06
N LEU A 194 19.46 -7.60 30.02
CA LEU A 194 20.48 -8.66 30.10
C LEU A 194 21.73 -8.22 30.87
N THR A 195 21.92 -6.91 31.09
CA THR A 195 23.10 -6.38 31.80
C THR A 195 23.03 -6.57 33.31
N GLY A 196 21.85 -6.89 33.87
CA GLY A 196 21.64 -6.94 35.32
C GLY A 196 21.73 -5.59 36.03
N ALA A 197 21.97 -4.49 35.33
CA ALA A 197 22.02 -3.16 35.91
C ALA A 197 20.60 -2.61 36.15
N GLU A 198 20.35 -2.09 37.34
CA GLU A 198 19.06 -1.48 37.71
C GLU A 198 18.82 -0.13 37.03
N VAL A 199 19.90 0.58 36.66
CA VAL A 199 19.84 1.88 36.00
C VAL A 199 20.80 1.92 34.81
N LEU A 200 20.26 2.30 33.64
CA LEU A 200 21.02 2.52 32.40
C LEU A 200 20.94 3.99 31.97
N LEU A 201 22.06 4.70 32.01
CA LEU A 201 22.13 6.12 31.70
C LEU A 201 22.58 6.34 30.26
N ALA A 202 21.66 6.71 29.37
CA ALA A 202 21.94 7.03 27.96
C ALA A 202 22.61 8.41 27.83
N PHE A 203 23.75 8.59 28.48
CA PHE A 203 24.43 9.87 28.69
C PHE A 203 25.62 10.05 27.73
N GLY A 204 25.42 9.76 26.44
CA GLY A 204 26.37 9.95 25.32
C GLY A 204 27.68 10.69 25.62
N ALA A 205 27.74 11.98 25.28
CA ALA A 205 28.95 12.78 25.43
C ALA A 205 29.34 13.09 26.89
N ALA A 206 28.55 12.69 27.89
CA ALA A 206 28.87 12.95 29.29
C ALA A 206 30.16 12.24 29.71
N VAL A 207 30.42 11.04 29.20
CA VAL A 207 31.68 10.31 29.43
C VAL A 207 32.89 11.10 28.93
N ASP A 208 32.79 11.72 27.74
CA ASP A 208 33.86 12.56 27.18
C ASP A 208 34.10 13.85 28.00
N PHE A 209 33.03 14.42 28.56
CA PHE A 209 33.12 15.57 29.46
C PHE A 209 33.71 15.19 30.82
N LEU A 210 33.32 14.02 31.36
CA LEU A 210 33.89 13.48 32.58
C LEU A 210 35.40 13.26 32.39
N ALA A 211 35.83 12.60 31.32
CA ALA A 211 37.23 12.37 30.98
C ALA A 211 38.04 13.67 30.68
N GLY A 212 37.37 14.82 30.51
CA GLY A 212 38.01 16.12 30.29
C GLY A 212 38.50 16.36 28.86
N ARG A 213 38.12 15.51 27.90
CA ARG A 213 38.56 15.58 26.50
C ARG A 213 37.86 16.71 25.72
N VAL A 214 36.62 17.03 26.08
CA VAL A 214 35.81 18.07 25.42
C VAL A 214 35.54 19.20 26.41
N ARG A 215 35.78 20.46 25.98
CA ARG A 215 35.46 21.64 26.79
C ARG A 215 33.96 21.94 26.73
N ARG A 216 33.35 22.19 27.90
CA ARG A 216 31.97 22.68 27.96
C ARG A 216 31.87 24.08 27.35
N ALA A 217 30.70 24.41 26.80
CA ALA A 217 30.43 25.78 26.38
C ALA A 217 30.51 26.74 27.58
N PRO A 218 31.05 27.96 27.40
CA PRO A 218 31.02 28.98 28.44
C PRO A 218 29.59 29.24 28.94
N ARG A 219 29.43 29.58 30.22
CA ARG A 219 28.10 29.76 30.85
C ARG A 219 27.21 30.72 30.07
N TRP A 220 27.74 31.87 29.62
CA TRP A 220 26.99 32.84 28.82
C TRP A 220 26.41 32.21 27.55
N ALA A 221 27.14 31.34 26.86
CA ALA A 221 26.67 30.70 25.64
C ALA A 221 25.58 29.65 25.93
N SER A 222 25.71 28.88 27.02
CA SER A 222 24.70 27.91 27.43
C SER A 222 23.40 28.59 27.91
N GLU A 223 23.50 29.66 28.71
CA GLU A 223 22.35 30.42 29.23
C GLU A 223 21.53 31.12 28.14
N HIS A 224 22.18 31.53 27.04
CA HIS A 224 21.52 32.14 25.88
C HIS A 224 21.11 31.12 24.80
N GLY A 225 21.29 29.81 25.06
CA GLY A 225 20.92 28.76 24.11
C GLY A 225 21.84 28.65 22.88
N LEU A 226 23.04 29.24 22.92
CA LEU A 226 24.05 29.24 21.85
C LEU A 226 25.04 28.07 21.94
N GLU A 227 24.84 27.15 22.89
CA GLU A 227 25.70 25.98 23.09
C GLU A 227 25.84 25.11 21.83
N TRP A 228 24.78 24.97 21.03
CA TRP A 228 24.84 24.22 19.77
C TRP A 228 25.80 24.87 18.76
N GLY A 229 25.81 26.20 18.68
CA GLY A 229 26.68 26.96 17.78
C GLY A 229 28.14 26.88 18.21
N TYR A 230 28.40 26.98 19.53
CA TYR A 230 29.73 26.76 20.10
C TYR A 230 30.26 25.36 19.77
N ARG A 231 29.43 24.32 19.96
CA ARG A 231 29.82 22.95 19.64
C ARG A 231 30.02 22.72 18.15
N LEU A 232 29.18 23.30 17.30
CA LEU A 232 29.33 23.20 15.85
C LEU A 232 30.65 23.84 15.37
N ALA A 233 31.08 24.94 15.99
CA ALA A 233 32.36 25.57 15.68
C ALA A 233 33.56 24.69 16.07
N LEU A 234 33.46 23.93 17.17
CA LEU A 234 34.51 23.01 17.61
C LEU A 234 34.55 21.69 16.82
N GLU A 235 33.39 21.15 16.45
CA GLU A 235 33.26 19.85 15.78
C GLU A 235 32.40 19.94 14.49
N PRO A 236 32.76 20.79 13.51
CA PRO A 236 31.88 21.08 12.37
C PRO A 236 31.57 19.85 11.53
N ARG A 237 32.58 18.99 11.28
CA ARG A 237 32.40 17.74 10.51
C ARG A 237 31.43 16.76 11.17
N ARG A 238 31.44 16.71 12.51
CA ARG A 238 30.61 15.76 13.28
C ARG A 238 29.19 16.27 13.47
N LEU A 239 29.01 17.57 13.69
CA LEU A 239 27.74 18.14 14.15
C LEU A 239 26.94 18.89 13.06
N ALA A 240 27.53 19.18 11.89
CA ALA A 240 26.84 19.90 10.81
C ALA A 240 25.58 19.16 10.33
N SER A 241 25.68 17.85 10.07
CA SER A 241 24.52 17.06 9.63
C SER A 241 23.39 17.09 10.67
N ARG A 242 23.74 16.88 11.94
CA ARG A 242 22.79 16.93 13.07
C ARG A 242 22.09 18.28 13.18
N TYR A 243 22.81 19.39 13.18
CA TYR A 243 22.21 20.71 13.42
C TYR A 243 21.62 21.38 12.18
N LEU A 244 22.23 21.24 11.01
CA LEU A 244 21.81 21.94 9.80
C LEU A 244 20.81 21.15 8.96
N LEU A 245 20.89 19.82 8.96
CA LEU A 245 19.96 18.96 8.21
C LEU A 245 18.87 18.38 9.11
N GLY A 246 19.25 17.83 10.27
CA GLY A 246 18.30 17.22 11.23
C GLY A 246 17.57 18.24 12.12
N GLY A 247 18.24 19.34 12.47
CA GLY A 247 17.72 20.36 13.38
C GLY A 247 16.44 21.05 12.92
N PRO A 248 16.40 21.67 11.72
CA PRO A 248 15.22 22.39 11.24
C PRO A 248 13.93 21.55 11.16
N PRO A 249 13.92 20.35 10.55
CA PRO A 249 12.70 19.53 10.52
C PRO A 249 12.30 19.08 11.93
N SER A 250 13.26 18.78 12.81
CA SER A 250 12.97 18.40 14.20
C SER A 250 12.39 19.53 15.03
N TYR A 251 12.85 20.77 14.79
CA TYR A 251 12.24 21.95 15.40
C TYR A 251 10.83 22.18 14.88
N LEU A 252 10.56 21.98 13.59
CA LEU A 252 9.20 22.05 13.05
C LEU A 252 8.29 21.01 13.72
N LYS A 253 8.73 19.75 13.81
CA LYS A 253 8.02 18.68 14.52
C LYS A 253 7.74 19.04 15.99
N LEU A 254 8.74 19.58 16.70
CA LEU A 254 8.56 20.08 18.06
C LEU A 254 7.47 21.16 18.14
N ARG A 255 7.26 21.96 17.09
CA ARG A 255 6.24 23.01 17.06
C ARG A 255 4.86 22.48 16.66
N THR A 256 4.78 21.47 15.81
CA THR A 256 3.53 20.94 15.24
C THR A 256 2.97 19.75 16.00
N ASP A 257 3.83 18.90 16.59
CA ASP A 257 3.50 17.58 17.13
C ASP A 257 3.79 17.49 18.64
N SER A 258 3.46 18.56 19.39
CA SER A 258 3.62 18.61 20.85
C SER A 258 2.30 18.90 21.55
N SER A 259 2.04 18.24 22.68
CA SER A 259 0.81 18.36 23.46
C SER A 259 1.08 18.38 24.98
N ALA A 260 0.20 19.06 25.71
CA ALA A 260 0.22 19.09 27.18
C ALA A 260 -0.50 17.89 27.83
N VAL A 261 -1.29 17.17 27.03
CA VAL A 261 -1.98 15.94 27.43
C VAL A 261 -1.28 14.80 26.70
N PRO A 262 -0.69 13.81 27.41
CA PRO A 262 -0.25 12.58 26.78
C PRO A 262 -1.43 11.97 26.02
N PRO A 263 -1.27 11.49 24.78
CA PRO A 263 -2.33 10.73 24.14
C PRO A 263 -2.71 9.58 25.07
N GLU A 264 -4.01 9.42 25.29
CA GLU A 264 -4.54 8.21 25.92
C GLU A 264 -3.95 7.03 25.13
N VAL A 265 -3.33 6.08 25.81
CA VAL A 265 -2.94 4.82 25.18
C VAL A 265 -4.22 3.99 25.28
N PRO A 266 -5.09 3.92 24.25
CA PRO A 266 -6.31 3.11 24.37
C PRO A 266 -5.88 1.68 24.68
N ASP A 267 -6.59 0.96 25.55
CA ASP A 267 -6.22 -0.42 25.88
C ASP A 267 -6.04 -1.24 24.59
N ALA A 268 -5.00 -2.08 24.56
CA ALA A 268 -4.85 -3.00 23.44
C ALA A 268 -6.14 -3.82 23.34
N PRO A 269 -6.75 -3.96 22.15
CA PRO A 269 -7.94 -4.78 22.02
C PRO A 269 -7.62 -6.17 22.58
N PRO A 270 -8.46 -6.74 23.45
CA PRO A 270 -8.19 -8.03 24.05
C PRO A 270 -7.97 -9.03 22.92
N SER A 271 -6.80 -9.68 22.90
CA SER A 271 -6.56 -10.79 22.00
C SER A 271 -7.63 -11.84 22.26
N GLY A 272 -8.30 -12.30 21.20
CA GLY A 272 -9.21 -13.43 21.32
C GLY A 272 -8.47 -14.61 21.94
N LYS A 273 -9.19 -15.50 22.63
CA LYS A 273 -8.56 -16.74 23.13
C LYS A 273 -7.86 -17.45 21.97
N PRO A 274 -6.57 -17.83 22.11
CA PRO A 274 -5.87 -18.56 21.06
C PRO A 274 -6.64 -19.81 20.66
N ALA A 275 -6.60 -20.13 19.37
CA ALA A 275 -7.15 -21.39 18.88
C ALA A 275 -6.36 -22.57 19.49
N PRO A 276 -7.00 -23.74 19.69
CA PRO A 276 -6.28 -24.93 20.14
C PRO A 276 -5.19 -25.34 19.15
N LEU A 277 -3.95 -25.48 19.65
CA LEU A 277 -2.80 -25.84 18.83
C LEU A 277 -3.00 -27.20 18.16
N THR A 278 -2.55 -27.32 16.90
CA THR A 278 -2.60 -28.54 16.09
C THR A 278 -1.22 -28.88 15.50
N PRO A 279 -0.23 -29.29 16.32
CA PRO A 279 1.13 -29.48 15.85
C PRO A 279 1.24 -30.45 14.66
N GLY A 280 1.96 -30.01 13.62
CA GLY A 280 2.20 -30.72 12.37
C GLY A 280 1.06 -30.66 11.34
N ARG A 281 -0.11 -30.08 11.67
CA ARG A 281 -1.28 -30.07 10.78
C ARG A 281 -1.85 -28.67 10.60
N PHE A 282 -2.36 -28.39 9.41
CA PHE A 282 -3.10 -27.16 9.16
C PHE A 282 -4.57 -27.33 9.51
N THR A 283 -5.19 -26.22 9.85
CA THR A 283 -6.61 -26.15 10.17
C THR A 283 -7.43 -26.07 8.88
N GLY A 284 -8.48 -26.89 8.81
CA GLY A 284 -9.40 -26.90 7.67
C GLY A 284 -10.27 -25.64 7.55
N PRO A 285 -11.14 -25.56 6.54
CA PRO A 285 -11.96 -24.38 6.25
C PRO A 285 -12.85 -23.93 7.43
N GLU A 286 -13.37 -24.86 8.22
CA GLU A 286 -14.31 -24.58 9.33
C GLU A 286 -13.65 -24.53 10.72
N GLY A 287 -12.38 -24.90 10.86
CA GLY A 287 -11.71 -24.94 12.16
C GLY A 287 -11.13 -23.58 12.54
N ALA A 288 -11.16 -23.19 13.81
CA ALA A 288 -10.58 -21.92 14.27
C ALA A 288 -9.05 -21.88 14.07
N ALA A 289 -8.53 -20.75 13.57
CA ALA A 289 -7.09 -20.53 13.38
C ALA A 289 -6.68 -19.14 13.86
N ASP A 290 -5.46 -19.03 14.39
CA ASP A 290 -4.89 -17.75 14.83
C ASP A 290 -4.48 -16.89 13.62
N ALA A 291 -4.03 -17.52 12.53
CA ALA A 291 -3.69 -16.85 11.29
C ALA A 291 -4.05 -17.68 10.03
N ALA A 292 -4.46 -16.98 8.98
CA ALA A 292 -4.62 -17.53 7.64
C ALA A 292 -3.41 -17.16 6.77
N VAL A 293 -2.68 -18.15 6.29
CA VAL A 293 -1.56 -17.98 5.36
C VAL A 293 -2.07 -18.06 3.93
N VAL A 294 -1.79 -17.03 3.14
CA VAL A 294 -2.14 -16.90 1.72
C VAL A 294 -0.86 -17.01 0.90
N VAL A 295 -0.84 -17.98 -0.02
CA VAL A 295 0.25 -18.21 -0.97
C VAL A 295 -0.30 -18.16 -2.39
N VAL A 296 0.29 -17.32 -3.25
CA VAL A 296 -0.04 -17.29 -4.68
C VAL A 296 1.04 -18.04 -5.45
N THR A 297 0.65 -19.04 -6.24
CA THR A 297 1.59 -19.87 -7.03
C THR A 297 1.45 -19.62 -8.52
N TYR A 298 2.58 -19.64 -9.23
CA TYR A 298 2.65 -19.69 -10.70
C TYR A 298 3.93 -20.42 -11.10
N ASN A 299 3.80 -21.66 -11.58
CA ASN A 299 4.90 -22.58 -11.86
C ASN A 299 5.87 -22.71 -10.68
N SER A 300 5.34 -23.08 -9.51
CA SER A 300 6.06 -23.10 -8.24
C SER A 300 6.30 -24.51 -7.67
N ALA A 301 6.20 -25.56 -8.50
CA ALA A 301 6.28 -26.95 -8.06
C ALA A 301 7.64 -27.29 -7.39
N GLY A 302 8.70 -26.59 -7.78
CA GLY A 302 10.04 -26.79 -7.20
C GLY A 302 10.27 -26.15 -5.83
N ASP A 303 9.38 -25.26 -5.38
CA ASP A 303 9.59 -24.46 -4.16
C ASP A 303 8.48 -24.65 -3.11
N ILE A 304 7.24 -24.91 -3.53
CA ILE A 304 6.05 -24.90 -2.65
C ILE A 304 6.11 -25.91 -1.49
N ASP A 305 6.68 -27.11 -1.70
CA ASP A 305 6.79 -28.14 -0.67
C ASP A 305 7.64 -27.64 0.52
N ALA A 306 8.76 -26.98 0.24
CA ALA A 306 9.68 -26.49 1.27
C ALA A 306 9.04 -25.39 2.12
N LEU A 307 8.21 -24.52 1.51
CA LEU A 307 7.43 -23.54 2.25
C LEU A 307 6.44 -24.23 3.18
N LEU A 308 5.62 -25.15 2.66
CA LEU A 308 4.58 -25.83 3.44
C LEU A 308 5.18 -26.63 4.60
N ASP A 309 6.30 -27.33 4.39
CA ASP A 309 7.00 -28.04 5.46
C ASP A 309 7.53 -27.09 6.55
N SER A 310 8.05 -25.92 6.17
CA SER A 310 8.49 -24.90 7.14
C SER A 310 7.31 -24.30 7.93
N LEU A 311 6.15 -24.11 7.30
CA LEU A 311 4.92 -23.66 7.96
C LEU A 311 4.37 -24.71 8.92
N ARG A 312 4.54 -26.02 8.64
CA ARG A 312 4.17 -27.06 9.61
C ARG A 312 4.96 -26.95 10.91
N ALA A 313 6.22 -26.52 10.87
CA ALA A 313 6.99 -26.31 12.09
C ALA A 313 6.38 -25.21 12.99
N GLU A 314 5.82 -24.15 12.39
CA GLU A 314 5.13 -23.06 13.10
C GLU A 314 3.88 -23.51 13.85
N THR A 315 3.23 -24.59 13.42
CA THR A 315 2.00 -25.11 14.05
C THR A 315 2.17 -25.59 15.49
N SER A 316 3.42 -25.67 15.96
CA SER A 316 3.74 -25.93 17.36
C SER A 316 3.46 -24.73 18.26
N ASP A 317 3.49 -23.53 17.70
CA ASP A 317 3.46 -22.26 18.44
C ASP A 317 2.22 -21.42 18.07
N VAL A 318 1.65 -21.60 16.86
CA VAL A 318 0.46 -20.88 16.36
C VAL A 318 -0.46 -21.79 15.54
N THR A 319 -1.77 -21.59 15.58
CA THR A 319 -2.71 -22.37 14.75
C THR A 319 -2.89 -21.73 13.37
N LEU A 320 -2.62 -22.48 12.30
CA LEU A 320 -2.59 -21.95 10.93
C LEU A 320 -3.66 -22.56 10.04
N ARG A 321 -4.32 -21.72 9.23
CA ARG A 321 -5.09 -22.11 8.05
C ARG A 321 -4.29 -21.73 6.81
N VAL A 322 -3.98 -22.66 5.90
CA VAL A 322 -3.12 -22.38 4.74
C VAL A 322 -3.91 -22.48 3.44
N LEU A 323 -3.82 -21.43 2.63
CA LEU A 323 -4.48 -21.30 1.33
C LEU A 323 -3.45 -21.14 0.23
N VAL A 324 -3.60 -21.92 -0.83
CA VAL A 324 -2.77 -21.84 -2.04
C VAL A 324 -3.67 -21.49 -3.23
N ALA A 325 -3.50 -20.27 -3.76
CA ALA A 325 -4.18 -19.76 -4.94
C ALA A 325 -3.28 -19.94 -6.16
N ASP A 326 -3.62 -20.90 -7.02
CA ASP A 326 -2.83 -21.23 -8.21
C ASP A 326 -3.25 -20.40 -9.42
N ASN A 327 -2.35 -19.54 -9.89
CA ASN A 327 -2.52 -18.67 -11.05
C ASN A 327 -2.23 -19.41 -12.37
N SER A 328 -2.86 -20.56 -12.55
CA SER A 328 -2.75 -21.39 -13.76
C SER A 328 -1.33 -21.90 -14.02
N SER A 329 -0.78 -22.60 -13.03
CA SER A 329 0.53 -23.25 -13.17
C SER A 329 0.47 -24.40 -14.19
N ARG A 330 1.51 -24.47 -15.04
CA ARG A 330 1.65 -25.51 -16.08
C ARG A 330 2.62 -26.63 -15.72
N ASP A 331 3.34 -26.47 -14.61
CA ASP A 331 4.33 -27.43 -14.10
C ASP A 331 3.72 -28.49 -13.15
N GLY A 332 2.40 -28.48 -12.95
CA GLY A 332 1.71 -29.39 -12.05
C GLY A 332 1.64 -28.95 -10.58
N THR A 333 1.98 -27.69 -10.26
CA THR A 333 1.96 -27.14 -8.88
C THR A 333 0.67 -27.47 -8.12
N LEU A 334 -0.51 -27.17 -8.68
CA LEU A 334 -1.79 -27.40 -7.99
C LEU A 334 -2.05 -28.88 -7.70
N GLY A 335 -1.70 -29.76 -8.63
CA GLY A 335 -1.84 -31.22 -8.46
C GLY A 335 -0.92 -31.74 -7.35
N LEU A 336 0.32 -31.25 -7.32
CA LEU A 336 1.32 -31.59 -6.29
C LEU A 336 0.80 -31.23 -4.89
N VAL A 337 0.30 -30.00 -4.69
CA VAL A 337 -0.21 -29.54 -3.40
C VAL A 337 -1.39 -30.38 -2.95
N ARG A 338 -2.38 -30.62 -3.83
CA ARG A 338 -3.56 -31.42 -3.50
C ARG A 338 -3.23 -32.88 -3.13
N GLN A 339 -2.21 -33.45 -3.76
CA GLN A 339 -1.80 -34.84 -3.51
C GLN A 339 -1.01 -34.98 -2.21
N ARG A 340 -0.06 -34.08 -1.95
CA ARG A 340 0.92 -34.21 -0.85
C ARG A 340 0.49 -33.50 0.43
N HIS A 341 -0.35 -32.46 0.32
CA HIS A 341 -0.78 -31.62 1.44
C HIS A 341 -2.32 -31.46 1.45
N PRO A 342 -3.07 -32.55 1.73
CA PRO A 342 -4.54 -32.54 1.66
C PRO A 342 -5.23 -31.64 2.69
N ASP A 343 -4.50 -31.18 3.72
CA ASP A 343 -4.96 -30.22 4.72
C ASP A 343 -4.73 -28.75 4.30
N VAL A 344 -4.17 -28.51 3.11
CA VAL A 344 -4.05 -27.17 2.49
C VAL A 344 -5.25 -26.89 1.60
N ILE A 345 -5.81 -25.67 1.71
CA ILE A 345 -6.92 -25.21 0.88
C ILE A 345 -6.36 -24.73 -0.47
N ALA A 346 -6.21 -25.65 -1.42
CA ALA A 346 -5.61 -25.39 -2.73
C ALA A 346 -6.63 -25.30 -3.89
N PHE A 347 -6.65 -24.18 -4.61
CA PHE A 347 -7.59 -23.92 -5.69
C PHE A 347 -6.95 -23.15 -6.85
N GLY A 348 -7.47 -23.35 -8.07
CA GLY A 348 -7.08 -22.54 -9.23
C GLY A 348 -7.87 -21.23 -9.25
N THR A 349 -7.22 -20.14 -9.67
CA THR A 349 -7.86 -18.82 -9.78
C THR A 349 -8.59 -18.62 -11.11
N GLY A 350 -8.51 -19.59 -12.04
CA GLY A 350 -9.17 -19.56 -13.35
C GLY A 350 -8.37 -18.81 -14.43
N GLY A 351 -7.11 -18.49 -14.15
CA GLY A 351 -6.22 -17.78 -15.05
C GLY A 351 -4.95 -17.33 -14.34
N ASN A 352 -3.94 -16.92 -15.09
CA ASN A 352 -2.87 -16.11 -14.51
C ASN A 352 -3.38 -14.67 -14.35
N LEU A 353 -4.01 -14.38 -13.21
CA LEU A 353 -4.62 -13.08 -12.92
C LEU A 353 -3.63 -12.04 -12.37
N GLY A 354 -2.39 -12.47 -12.05
CA GLY A 354 -1.39 -11.64 -11.37
C GLY A 354 -1.42 -11.79 -9.85
N TYR A 355 -0.42 -11.21 -9.18
CA TYR A 355 -0.18 -11.41 -7.75
C TYR A 355 -1.30 -10.81 -6.88
N SER A 356 -1.68 -9.55 -7.14
CA SER A 356 -2.77 -8.86 -6.44
C SER A 356 -4.10 -9.61 -6.50
N ALA A 357 -4.50 -10.05 -7.70
CA ALA A 357 -5.75 -10.78 -7.90
C ALA A 357 -5.71 -12.17 -7.25
N GLY A 358 -4.57 -12.86 -7.30
CA GLY A 358 -4.35 -14.13 -6.59
C GLY A 358 -4.52 -13.97 -5.07
N ILE A 359 -3.95 -12.91 -4.49
CA ILE A 359 -4.14 -12.60 -3.06
C ILE A 359 -5.61 -12.31 -2.76
N ASN A 360 -6.26 -11.45 -3.54
CA ASN A 360 -7.67 -11.11 -3.34
C ASN A 360 -8.59 -12.35 -3.45
N ALA A 361 -8.32 -13.25 -4.39
CA ALA A 361 -9.06 -14.51 -4.54
C ALA A 361 -8.89 -15.44 -3.32
N ALA A 362 -7.70 -15.45 -2.72
CA ALA A 362 -7.46 -16.17 -1.47
C ALA A 362 -8.11 -15.50 -0.26
N LEU A 363 -8.09 -14.16 -0.18
CA LEU A 363 -8.74 -13.38 0.88
C LEU A 363 -10.25 -13.67 0.99
N GLN A 364 -10.92 -14.01 -0.11
CA GLN A 364 -12.33 -14.44 -0.09
C GLN A 364 -12.56 -15.77 0.63
N ARG A 365 -11.49 -16.54 0.90
CA ARG A 365 -11.53 -17.91 1.46
C ARG A 365 -10.81 -18.04 2.80
N VAL A 366 -10.21 -16.97 3.34
CA VAL A 366 -9.43 -17.01 4.59
C VAL A 366 -10.25 -17.35 5.84
N GLY A 367 -11.58 -17.31 5.76
CA GLY A 367 -12.49 -17.68 6.84
C GLY A 367 -12.45 -16.70 8.01
N ASP A 368 -12.57 -17.21 9.23
CA ASP A 368 -12.67 -16.44 10.48
C ASP A 368 -11.33 -16.01 11.10
N ALA A 369 -10.19 -16.35 10.51
CA ALA A 369 -8.88 -16.08 11.09
C ALA A 369 -8.65 -14.56 11.28
N PRO A 370 -8.24 -14.09 12.48
CA PRO A 370 -8.14 -12.65 12.76
C PRO A 370 -6.96 -11.98 12.06
N ILE A 371 -5.97 -12.77 11.63
CA ILE A 371 -4.72 -12.32 11.01
C ILE A 371 -4.55 -13.01 9.67
N VAL A 372 -4.08 -12.27 8.67
CA VAL A 372 -3.69 -12.78 7.36
C VAL A 372 -2.18 -12.62 7.18
N VAL A 373 -1.52 -13.67 6.72
CA VAL A 373 -0.10 -13.69 6.37
C VAL A 373 0.02 -13.97 4.88
N VAL A 374 0.58 -13.04 4.11
CA VAL A 374 0.85 -13.25 2.68
C VAL A 374 2.30 -13.69 2.53
N LEU A 375 2.53 -14.84 1.90
CA LEU A 375 3.85 -15.42 1.66
C LEU A 375 4.04 -15.81 0.19
N ASN A 376 5.21 -15.49 -0.36
CA ASN A 376 5.67 -16.04 -1.62
C ASN A 376 5.97 -17.55 -1.49
N PRO A 377 5.82 -18.33 -2.57
CA PRO A 377 6.02 -19.78 -2.55
C PRO A 377 7.48 -20.22 -2.40
N ASP A 378 8.46 -19.32 -2.62
CA ASP A 378 9.90 -19.58 -2.55
C ASP A 378 10.55 -19.15 -1.21
N LEU A 379 9.73 -19.08 -0.16
CA LEU A 379 10.15 -18.80 1.20
C LEU A 379 10.32 -20.09 2.03
N ARG A 380 11.21 -20.02 3.01
CA ARG A 380 11.26 -20.96 4.15
C ARG A 380 11.15 -20.16 5.44
N VAL A 381 10.12 -20.44 6.24
CA VAL A 381 9.85 -19.73 7.49
C VAL A 381 10.69 -20.33 8.62
N GLN A 382 11.47 -19.51 9.32
CA GLN A 382 12.17 -19.98 10.53
C GLN A 382 11.16 -20.14 11.67
N ARG A 383 11.27 -21.26 12.40
CA ARG A 383 10.37 -21.53 13.52
C ARG A 383 10.32 -20.38 14.54
N GLY A 384 9.12 -20.01 14.99
CA GLY A 384 8.81 -18.91 15.91
C GLY A 384 8.56 -17.56 15.22
N SER A 385 8.79 -17.44 13.92
CA SER A 385 8.74 -16.15 13.23
C SER A 385 7.33 -15.57 13.17
N LEU A 386 6.31 -16.38 12.93
CA LEU A 386 4.91 -15.92 12.88
C LEU A 386 4.44 -15.47 14.26
N ALA A 387 4.76 -16.21 15.32
CA ALA A 387 4.43 -15.80 16.70
C ALA A 387 5.04 -14.43 17.03
N VAL A 388 6.32 -14.24 16.73
CA VAL A 388 7.03 -12.97 16.94
C VAL A 388 6.40 -11.83 16.12
N MET A 389 5.98 -12.09 14.88
CA MET A 389 5.27 -11.08 14.08
C MET A 389 3.90 -10.72 14.67
N MET A 390 3.16 -11.69 15.22
CA MET A 390 1.86 -11.46 15.87
C MET A 390 2.02 -10.63 17.14
N ASP A 391 3.02 -10.95 17.96
CA ASP A 391 3.36 -10.17 19.15
C ASP A 391 3.71 -8.73 18.78
N ARG A 392 4.52 -8.54 17.72
CA ARG A 392 4.84 -7.21 17.20
C ARG A 392 3.59 -6.47 16.71
N LEU A 393 2.71 -7.14 15.96
CA LEU A 393 1.50 -6.55 15.40
C LEU A 393 0.63 -5.97 16.54
N GLN A 394 0.46 -6.76 17.61
CA GLN A 394 -0.30 -6.36 18.80
C GLN A 394 0.38 -5.26 19.61
N ALA A 395 1.66 -5.45 19.96
CA ALA A 395 2.43 -4.52 20.80
C ALA A 395 2.54 -3.13 20.15
N SER A 396 2.92 -3.08 18.87
CA SER A 396 3.13 -1.83 18.15
C SER A 396 1.87 -1.22 17.55
N ARG A 397 0.73 -1.94 17.61
CA ARG A 397 -0.53 -1.57 16.94
C ARG A 397 -0.31 -1.26 15.47
N ALA A 398 0.51 -2.08 14.83
CA ALA A 398 0.79 -1.93 13.43
C ALA A 398 -0.41 -2.38 12.60
N GLY A 399 -0.63 -1.70 11.47
CA GLY A 399 -1.51 -2.25 10.44
C GLY A 399 -0.88 -3.47 9.77
N ALA A 400 0.45 -3.46 9.62
CA ALA A 400 1.22 -4.57 9.06
C ALA A 400 2.57 -4.77 9.75
N VAL A 401 3.03 -6.03 9.80
CA VAL A 401 4.39 -6.42 10.19
C VAL A 401 5.07 -7.15 9.04
N VAL A 402 6.35 -6.85 8.81
CA VAL A 402 7.19 -7.50 7.79
C VAL A 402 8.44 -8.09 8.44
N PRO A 403 8.87 -9.31 8.05
CA PRO A 403 10.01 -10.00 8.67
C PRO A 403 11.35 -9.60 8.04
N ARG A 404 12.44 -10.05 8.65
CA ARG A 404 13.76 -10.10 8.02
C ARG A 404 13.82 -11.22 6.99
N LEU A 405 14.14 -10.88 5.75
CA LEU A 405 14.44 -11.88 4.73
C LEU A 405 15.95 -12.08 4.61
N VAL A 406 16.37 -13.33 4.60
CA VAL A 406 17.76 -13.74 4.38
C VAL A 406 17.89 -14.54 3.08
N ASP A 407 19.06 -14.53 2.47
CA ASP A 407 19.39 -15.46 1.38
C ASP A 407 19.75 -16.86 1.92
N GLU A 408 20.07 -17.80 1.03
CA GLU A 408 20.44 -19.17 1.40
C GLU A 408 21.76 -19.27 2.19
N GLU A 409 22.59 -18.23 2.14
CA GLU A 409 23.85 -18.12 2.88
C GLU A 409 23.63 -17.45 4.26
N GLY A 410 22.41 -17.02 4.57
CA GLY A 410 22.05 -16.32 5.81
C GLY A 410 22.28 -14.81 5.79
N GLY A 411 22.68 -14.25 4.64
CA GLY A 411 22.86 -12.82 4.43
C GLY A 411 21.55 -12.06 4.39
N THR A 412 21.47 -10.92 5.07
CA THR A 412 20.25 -10.08 5.06
C THR A 412 20.01 -9.48 3.68
N ARG A 413 18.81 -9.70 3.14
CA ARG A 413 18.38 -9.07 1.88
C ARG A 413 17.86 -7.65 2.12
N PRO A 414 18.19 -6.70 1.22
CA PRO A 414 17.72 -5.33 1.37
C PRO A 414 16.27 -5.18 0.88
N THR A 415 15.32 -5.53 1.75
CA THR A 415 13.88 -5.57 1.46
C THR A 415 13.11 -4.34 1.93
N LEU A 416 13.75 -3.45 2.70
CA LEU A 416 13.13 -2.23 3.19
C LEU A 416 13.27 -1.10 2.18
N HIS A 417 12.18 -0.39 1.93
CA HIS A 417 12.12 0.62 0.89
C HIS A 417 11.42 1.89 1.36
N ARG A 418 11.75 2.98 0.66
CA ARG A 418 11.17 4.31 0.81
C ARG A 418 10.28 4.59 -0.37
N GLU A 419 9.30 5.44 -0.16
CA GLU A 419 8.38 5.93 -1.18
C GLU A 419 9.12 6.46 -2.41
N PRO A 420 8.72 6.07 -3.62
CA PRO A 420 9.25 6.64 -4.85
C PRO A 420 9.20 8.17 -4.81
N SER A 421 10.32 8.81 -5.18
CA SER A 421 10.38 10.26 -5.37
C SER A 421 11.32 10.61 -6.51
N ILE A 422 11.21 11.83 -7.05
CA ILE A 422 12.12 12.35 -8.08
C ILE A 422 13.57 12.28 -7.60
N THR A 423 13.87 12.74 -6.39
CA THR A 423 15.24 12.75 -5.85
C THR A 423 15.81 11.35 -5.68
N ARG A 424 15.00 10.38 -5.23
CA ARG A 424 15.41 8.98 -5.09
C ARG A 424 15.59 8.32 -6.45
N ALA A 425 14.72 8.61 -7.41
CA ALA A 425 14.86 8.14 -8.79
C ALA A 425 16.15 8.67 -9.43
N ILE A 426 16.49 9.94 -9.24
CA ILE A 426 17.77 10.53 -9.68
C ILE A 426 18.93 9.81 -9.01
N GLY A 427 18.90 9.67 -7.68
CA GLY A 427 19.98 9.02 -6.94
C GLY A 427 20.18 7.57 -7.40
N ASP A 428 19.11 6.79 -7.54
CA ASP A 428 19.13 5.43 -8.10
C ASP A 428 19.65 5.40 -9.53
N ALA A 429 19.28 6.39 -10.35
CA ALA A 429 19.70 6.50 -11.74
C ALA A 429 21.21 6.71 -11.88
N PHE A 430 21.83 7.57 -11.07
CA PHE A 430 23.24 7.92 -11.20
C PHE A 430 24.18 7.08 -10.33
N LEU A 431 23.76 6.75 -9.11
CA LEU A 431 24.61 6.08 -8.11
C LEU A 431 24.30 4.58 -7.99
N GLY A 432 23.06 4.18 -8.30
CA GLY A 432 22.63 2.79 -8.20
C GLY A 432 22.94 2.16 -6.84
N ARG A 433 23.30 0.88 -6.84
CA ARG A 433 23.75 0.13 -5.64
C ARG A 433 25.23 0.38 -5.28
N ARG A 434 25.97 1.20 -6.04
CA ARG A 434 27.42 1.38 -5.86
C ARG A 434 27.78 2.22 -4.62
N VAL A 435 26.82 3.01 -4.12
CA VAL A 435 27.00 3.87 -2.94
C VAL A 435 25.89 3.58 -1.93
N PRO A 436 26.01 2.50 -1.13
CA PRO A 436 24.98 2.10 -0.17
C PRO A 436 24.76 3.14 0.94
N ASP A 437 25.80 3.89 1.33
CA ASP A 437 25.76 4.89 2.42
C ASP A 437 25.23 6.27 2.00
N ARG A 438 24.65 6.39 0.81
CA ARG A 438 24.10 7.68 0.34
C ARG A 438 22.87 8.11 1.17
N PRO A 439 22.60 9.42 1.27
CA PRO A 439 21.45 9.91 2.03
C PRO A 439 20.12 9.30 1.56
N GLY A 440 19.22 8.96 2.49
CA GLY A 440 17.94 8.29 2.19
C GLY A 440 16.96 9.08 1.32
N TRP A 441 17.19 10.38 1.08
CA TRP A 441 16.45 11.17 0.09
C TRP A 441 16.93 10.95 -1.35
N LEU A 442 18.04 10.23 -1.55
CA LEU A 442 18.60 9.79 -2.83
C LEU A 442 18.52 8.26 -3.05
N ALA A 443 17.97 7.51 -2.11
CA ALA A 443 17.91 6.05 -2.18
C ALA A 443 16.50 5.53 -1.92
N THR A 444 15.96 4.78 -2.88
CA THR A 444 14.68 4.07 -2.69
C THR A 444 14.87 2.91 -1.70
N THR A 445 15.87 2.06 -1.90
CA THR A 445 16.18 0.95 -0.99
C THR A 445 16.95 1.43 0.24
N ASP A 446 16.64 0.86 1.41
CA ASP A 446 17.46 1.01 2.60
C ASP A 446 18.57 -0.05 2.64
N PHE A 447 19.82 0.41 2.63
CA PHE A 447 21.02 -0.44 2.73
C PHE A 447 21.70 -0.30 4.10
N ASN A 448 21.14 0.51 5.00
CA ASN A 448 21.75 0.72 6.31
C ASN A 448 21.56 -0.52 7.18
N ALA A 449 22.66 -1.20 7.54
CA ALA A 449 22.64 -2.39 8.37
C ALA A 449 21.92 -2.19 9.72
N GLU A 450 22.00 -0.98 10.30
CA GLU A 450 21.33 -0.63 11.56
C GLU A 450 19.80 -0.72 11.42
N SER A 451 19.23 -0.37 10.25
CA SER A 451 17.79 -0.51 9.97
C SER A 451 17.33 -1.98 10.03
N TYR A 452 18.20 -2.93 9.69
CA TYR A 452 17.85 -4.35 9.72
C TYR A 452 18.14 -5.02 11.07
N ALA A 453 18.81 -4.30 11.99
CA ALA A 453 19.18 -4.82 13.30
C ALA A 453 18.08 -4.61 14.35
N HIS A 454 17.21 -3.61 14.18
CA HIS A 454 16.20 -3.21 15.17
C HIS A 454 14.79 -3.20 14.58
N ALA A 455 13.79 -3.53 15.40
CA ALA A 455 12.40 -3.37 15.01
C ALA A 455 12.07 -1.88 14.90
N HIS A 456 11.42 -1.47 13.81
CA HIS A 456 11.05 -0.06 13.62
C HIS A 456 9.96 0.14 12.56
N PRO A 457 9.27 1.30 12.57
CA PRO A 457 8.36 1.65 11.50
C PRO A 457 9.09 1.85 10.17
N VAL A 458 8.56 1.24 9.11
CA VAL A 458 9.04 1.36 7.74
C VAL A 458 7.97 1.98 6.86
N GLN A 459 8.36 2.45 5.68
CA GLN A 459 7.36 2.89 4.71
C GLN A 459 6.75 1.65 4.06
N TRP A 460 7.57 0.85 3.38
CA TRP A 460 7.13 -0.40 2.80
C TRP A 460 8.29 -1.38 2.70
N ALA A 461 7.98 -2.67 2.55
CA ALA A 461 8.95 -3.72 2.24
C ALA A 461 8.47 -4.54 1.05
N THR A 462 9.35 -5.34 0.46
CA THR A 462 8.99 -6.27 -0.62
C THR A 462 7.79 -7.14 -0.24
N GLY A 463 6.83 -7.32 -1.15
CA GLY A 463 5.58 -8.06 -0.92
C GLY A 463 5.74 -9.58 -0.76
N ALA A 464 6.96 -10.08 -0.52
CA ALA A 464 7.27 -11.50 -0.38
C ALA A 464 6.74 -12.08 0.93
N ALA A 465 6.78 -11.33 2.02
CA ALA A 465 6.25 -11.75 3.32
C ALA A 465 5.70 -10.55 4.09
N LEU A 466 4.44 -10.61 4.50
CA LEU A 466 3.82 -9.62 5.38
C LEU A 466 2.65 -10.22 6.17
N MET A 467 2.42 -9.67 7.36
CA MET A 467 1.31 -10.02 8.26
C MET A 467 0.44 -8.80 8.49
N VAL A 468 -0.87 -8.95 8.41
CA VAL A 468 -1.86 -7.87 8.58
C VAL A 468 -3.07 -8.37 9.36
N HIS A 469 -3.77 -7.46 10.03
CA HIS A 469 -5.09 -7.75 10.56
C HIS A 469 -6.06 -8.05 9.40
N ARG A 470 -6.90 -9.09 9.56
CA ARG A 470 -7.90 -9.46 8.56
C ARG A 470 -8.83 -8.29 8.21
N ALA A 471 -9.32 -7.58 9.22
CA ALA A 471 -10.21 -6.43 9.02
C ALA A 471 -9.58 -5.35 8.12
N LEU A 472 -8.25 -5.15 8.24
CA LEU A 472 -7.52 -4.22 7.39
C LEU A 472 -7.34 -4.77 5.97
N ALA A 473 -7.03 -6.06 5.84
CA ALA A 473 -6.90 -6.72 4.53
C ALA A 473 -8.22 -6.68 3.74
N GLU A 474 -9.37 -6.85 4.40
CA GLU A 474 -10.71 -6.73 3.79
C GLU A 474 -11.04 -5.28 3.42
N ALA A 475 -10.70 -4.31 4.27
CA ALA A 475 -10.96 -2.89 4.02
C ALA A 475 -10.07 -2.31 2.90
N LEU A 476 -8.89 -2.90 2.67
CA LEU A 476 -7.91 -2.44 1.69
C LEU A 476 -7.52 -3.59 0.74
N PRO A 477 -8.39 -3.99 -0.21
CA PRO A 477 -8.03 -5.01 -1.20
C PRO A 477 -6.77 -4.62 -1.98
N TRP A 478 -6.03 -5.61 -2.48
CA TRP A 478 -4.86 -5.37 -3.33
C TRP A 478 -5.30 -4.76 -4.66
N ASP A 479 -4.52 -3.81 -5.21
CA ASP A 479 -4.90 -3.12 -6.44
C ASP A 479 -4.54 -3.97 -7.66
N GLU A 480 -5.55 -4.62 -8.23
CA GLU A 480 -5.44 -5.51 -9.39
C GLU A 480 -5.02 -4.81 -10.69
N SER A 481 -4.96 -3.47 -10.72
CA SER A 481 -4.33 -2.75 -11.84
C SER A 481 -2.82 -3.00 -11.94
N TYR A 482 -2.20 -3.51 -10.87
CA TYR A 482 -0.85 -4.06 -10.86
C TYR A 482 -0.92 -5.59 -10.96
N PHE A 483 -0.62 -6.10 -12.16
CA PHE A 483 -0.47 -7.53 -12.41
C PHE A 483 0.67 -8.15 -11.58
N LEU A 484 1.82 -7.47 -11.55
CA LEU A 484 3.00 -7.83 -10.76
C LEU A 484 3.91 -6.59 -10.61
N TYR A 485 4.58 -6.47 -9.46
CA TYR A 485 5.39 -5.32 -9.02
C TYR A 485 4.65 -3.98 -8.82
N SER A 486 4.91 -3.34 -7.67
CA SER A 486 4.35 -2.07 -7.18
C SER A 486 2.98 -2.19 -6.50
N GLU A 487 2.36 -3.36 -6.53
CA GLU A 487 1.18 -3.69 -5.74
C GLU A 487 1.44 -3.55 -4.23
N GLU A 488 2.61 -3.96 -3.75
CA GLU A 488 2.98 -3.83 -2.34
C GLU A 488 3.27 -2.36 -1.99
N THR A 489 3.89 -1.63 -2.93
CA THR A 489 4.15 -0.19 -2.74
C THR A 489 2.82 0.55 -2.59
N ASP A 490 1.84 0.23 -3.44
CA ASP A 490 0.48 0.76 -3.40
C ASP A 490 -0.28 0.38 -2.12
N PHE A 491 -0.26 -0.91 -1.75
CA PHE A 491 -0.92 -1.43 -0.57
C PHE A 491 -0.43 -0.74 0.71
N PHE A 492 0.88 -0.72 0.93
CA PHE A 492 1.46 -0.02 2.09
C PHE A 492 1.24 1.49 2.04
N ARG A 493 1.23 2.11 0.86
CA ARG A 493 0.89 3.54 0.72
C ARG A 493 -0.54 3.82 1.19
N ARG A 494 -1.52 3.00 0.78
CA ARG A 494 -2.92 3.15 1.18
C ARG A 494 -3.12 2.93 2.68
N MET A 495 -2.45 1.95 3.27
CA MET A 495 -2.42 1.76 4.73
C MET A 495 -1.94 3.02 5.44
N ARG A 496 -0.79 3.56 5.06
CA ARG A 496 -0.26 4.77 5.71
C ARG A 496 -1.12 6.01 5.47
N MET A 497 -1.87 6.08 4.36
CA MET A 497 -2.83 7.17 4.10
C MET A 497 -4.03 7.16 5.05
N ILE A 498 -4.38 6.00 5.62
CA ILE A 498 -5.43 5.89 6.66
C ILE A 498 -4.84 5.87 8.08
N GLY A 499 -3.53 6.12 8.22
CA GLY A 499 -2.86 6.23 9.52
C GLY A 499 -2.31 4.92 10.08
N GLU A 500 -2.42 3.81 9.34
CA GLU A 500 -1.95 2.49 9.76
C GLU A 500 -0.41 2.37 9.57
N PRO A 501 0.37 2.16 10.65
CA PRO A 501 1.82 2.05 10.54
C PRO A 501 2.24 0.66 10.05
N VAL A 502 3.39 0.61 9.39
CA VAL A 502 4.01 -0.64 8.93
C VAL A 502 5.28 -0.85 9.74
N TRP A 503 5.44 -2.01 10.35
CA TRP A 503 6.58 -2.33 11.20
C TRP A 503 7.44 -3.42 10.61
N TYR A 504 8.74 -3.25 10.72
CA TYR A 504 9.72 -4.31 10.46
C TYR A 504 10.09 -4.99 11.78
N GLU A 505 10.16 -6.33 11.77
CA GLU A 505 10.54 -7.16 12.92
C GLU A 505 11.74 -8.06 12.56
N PRO A 506 12.96 -7.72 13.00
CA PRO A 506 14.16 -8.48 12.65
C PRO A 506 14.29 -9.84 13.34
N ALA A 507 13.56 -10.07 14.45
CA ALA A 507 13.57 -11.36 15.12
C ALA A 507 12.76 -12.43 14.36
N ALA A 508 11.77 -12.01 13.57
CA ALA A 508 11.09 -12.88 12.61
C ALA A 508 11.95 -13.02 11.34
N THR A 509 12.43 -14.23 11.05
CA THR A 509 13.39 -14.46 9.96
C THR A 509 12.86 -15.50 8.98
N MET A 510 13.01 -15.23 7.68
CA MET A 510 12.63 -16.17 6.63
C MET A 510 13.70 -16.21 5.54
N THR A 511 14.05 -17.40 5.08
CA THR A 511 14.95 -17.56 3.93
C THR A 511 14.16 -17.37 2.64
N HIS A 512 14.68 -16.55 1.73
CA HIS A 512 14.06 -16.23 0.45
C HIS A 512 15.04 -16.53 -0.68
N LYS A 513 14.77 -17.58 -1.45
CA LYS A 513 15.55 -17.96 -2.65
C LYS A 513 15.56 -16.79 -3.66
N GLY A 514 14.38 -16.21 -3.90
CA GLY A 514 14.17 -15.11 -4.81
C GLY A 514 14.19 -15.55 -6.27
N GLY A 515 13.57 -14.72 -7.12
CA GLY A 515 13.52 -14.97 -8.55
C GLY A 515 12.43 -15.96 -8.98
N GLY A 516 11.47 -16.31 -8.11
CA GLY A 516 10.34 -17.19 -8.43
C GLY A 516 9.51 -16.75 -9.65
N SER A 517 9.43 -15.44 -9.94
CA SER A 517 8.77 -14.91 -11.15
C SER A 517 9.69 -14.83 -12.38
N GLY A 518 10.97 -15.18 -12.24
CA GLY A 518 12.02 -15.01 -13.25
C GLY A 518 12.52 -13.57 -13.41
N ALA A 519 13.52 -13.39 -14.28
CA ALA A 519 14.02 -12.09 -14.71
C ALA A 519 13.98 -12.02 -16.24
N SER A 520 13.16 -11.13 -16.79
CA SER A 520 13.05 -10.90 -18.24
C SER A 520 13.03 -9.41 -18.57
N ALA A 521 13.30 -9.07 -19.84
CA ALA A 521 13.22 -7.70 -20.31
C ALA A 521 11.79 -7.14 -20.18
N GLU A 522 10.77 -7.98 -20.39
CA GLU A 522 9.35 -7.65 -20.24
C GLU A 522 9.00 -7.34 -18.78
N LEU A 523 9.48 -8.14 -17.82
CA LEU A 523 9.27 -7.89 -16.39
C LEU A 523 9.98 -6.62 -15.92
N ASN A 524 11.20 -6.36 -16.39
CA ASN A 524 11.91 -5.11 -16.13
C ASN A 524 11.16 -3.89 -16.71
N ALA A 525 10.55 -4.05 -17.90
CA ALA A 525 9.71 -3.01 -18.49
C ALA A 525 8.41 -2.80 -17.69
N LEU A 526 7.77 -3.88 -17.23
CA LEU A 526 6.60 -3.83 -16.36
C LEU A 526 6.90 -3.08 -15.05
N MET A 527 8.01 -3.41 -14.38
CA MET A 527 8.45 -2.68 -13.18
C MET A 527 8.64 -1.18 -13.44
N ALA A 528 9.27 -0.82 -14.56
CA ALA A 528 9.49 0.59 -14.92
C ALA A 528 8.16 1.31 -15.18
N VAL A 529 7.25 0.71 -15.95
CA VAL A 529 5.93 1.26 -16.25
C VAL A 529 5.07 1.36 -15.00
N ASN A 530 5.08 0.36 -14.11
CA ASN A 530 4.30 0.38 -12.87
C ASN A 530 4.77 1.48 -11.91
N ARG A 531 6.06 1.83 -11.88
CA ARG A 531 6.53 3.03 -11.16
C ARG A 531 5.94 4.32 -11.71
N VAL A 532 5.75 4.42 -13.02
CA VAL A 532 5.07 5.59 -13.64
C VAL A 532 3.59 5.59 -13.27
N ARG A 533 2.90 4.44 -13.36
CA ARG A 533 1.50 4.29 -12.95
C ARG A 533 1.29 4.70 -11.49
N TYR A 534 2.17 4.23 -10.61
CA TYR A 534 2.19 4.58 -9.19
C TYR A 534 2.33 6.10 -8.98
N VAL A 535 3.32 6.74 -9.61
CA VAL A 535 3.50 8.19 -9.45
C VAL A 535 2.33 8.98 -10.04
N ARG A 536 1.77 8.56 -11.18
CA ARG A 536 0.55 9.17 -11.76
C ARG A 536 -0.67 9.03 -10.84
N LYS A 537 -0.76 7.93 -10.08
CA LYS A 537 -1.87 7.67 -9.14
C LYS A 537 -1.84 8.62 -7.94
N TYR A 538 -0.66 8.94 -7.42
CA TYR A 538 -0.52 9.67 -6.14
C TYR A 538 0.00 11.11 -6.23
N HIS A 539 0.49 11.54 -7.39
CA HIS A 539 1.08 12.88 -7.56
C HIS A 539 0.40 13.68 -8.68
N SER A 540 0.69 14.99 -8.72
CA SER A 540 0.20 15.86 -9.79
C SER A 540 0.79 15.45 -11.15
N SER A 541 0.09 15.80 -12.23
CA SER A 541 0.55 15.53 -13.60
C SER A 541 1.94 16.12 -13.88
N ALA A 542 2.22 17.32 -13.37
CA ALA A 542 3.54 17.95 -13.48
C ALA A 542 4.63 17.14 -12.76
N TYR A 543 4.36 16.66 -11.54
CA TYR A 543 5.30 15.82 -10.81
C TYR A 543 5.54 14.50 -11.55
N ALA A 544 4.48 13.87 -12.04
CA ALA A 544 4.57 12.64 -12.80
C ALA A 544 5.36 12.80 -14.10
N ALA A 545 5.22 13.94 -14.80
CA ALA A 545 6.00 14.24 -16.00
C ALA A 545 7.50 14.36 -15.70
N VAL A 546 7.87 15.04 -14.60
CA VAL A 546 9.29 15.14 -14.19
C VAL A 546 9.83 13.78 -13.76
N PHE A 547 9.07 13.01 -12.99
CA PHE A 547 9.48 11.66 -12.59
C PHE A 547 9.67 10.75 -13.81
N TYR A 548 8.75 10.82 -14.78
CA TYR A 548 8.84 10.09 -16.03
C TYR A 548 10.09 10.47 -16.82
N ALA A 549 10.43 11.76 -16.93
CA ALA A 549 11.65 12.21 -17.59
C ALA A 549 12.92 11.67 -16.90
N VAL A 550 12.95 11.64 -15.56
CA VAL A 550 14.04 11.05 -14.78
C VAL A 550 14.14 9.54 -15.02
N LEU A 551 13.01 8.83 -15.07
CA LEU A 551 12.98 7.40 -15.37
C LEU A 551 13.49 7.11 -16.79
N VAL A 552 13.05 7.89 -17.79
CA VAL A 552 13.54 7.79 -19.17
C VAL A 552 15.06 7.99 -19.21
N LEU A 553 15.58 9.01 -18.53
CA LEU A 553 17.02 9.23 -18.42
C LEU A 553 17.72 8.04 -17.74
N SER A 554 17.14 7.50 -16.66
CA SER A 554 17.67 6.33 -15.95
C SER A 554 17.78 5.11 -16.86
N GLU A 555 16.75 4.81 -17.65
CA GLU A 555 16.75 3.68 -18.58
C GLU A 555 17.63 3.95 -19.80
N LEU A 556 17.74 5.20 -20.27
CA LEU A 556 18.72 5.58 -21.31
C LEU A 556 20.15 5.31 -20.87
N LEU A 557 20.50 5.64 -19.62
CA LEU A 557 21.83 5.37 -19.06
C LEU A 557 22.13 3.86 -18.89
N ARG A 558 21.11 3.00 -18.99
CA ARG A 558 21.18 1.54 -18.75
C ARG A 558 20.82 0.72 -19.99
N CYS A 559 20.48 1.35 -21.11
CA CYS A 559 19.95 0.66 -22.29
C CYS A 559 20.96 -0.31 -22.94
N TRP A 560 22.24 -0.15 -22.64
CA TRP A 560 23.32 -1.03 -23.08
C TRP A 560 23.38 -2.36 -22.31
N LYS A 561 22.66 -2.51 -21.19
CA LYS A 561 22.64 -3.76 -20.43
C LYS A 561 21.65 -4.75 -21.06
N ALA A 562 22.05 -6.01 -21.16
CA ALA A 562 21.26 -7.07 -21.79
C ALA A 562 19.88 -7.27 -21.12
N ASP A 563 19.81 -7.21 -19.78
CA ASP A 563 18.57 -7.33 -19.00
C ASP A 563 17.63 -6.11 -19.14
N ARG A 564 18.13 -5.01 -19.73
CA ARG A 564 17.41 -3.74 -19.93
C ARG A 564 17.09 -3.46 -21.40
N ALA A 565 17.43 -4.38 -22.29
CA ALA A 565 17.13 -4.25 -23.71
C ALA A 565 15.63 -4.05 -23.95
N GLY A 566 15.25 -3.06 -24.76
CA GLY A 566 13.85 -2.78 -25.08
C GLY A 566 13.03 -2.04 -24.02
N VAL A 567 13.48 -1.98 -22.76
CA VAL A 567 12.76 -1.29 -21.66
C VAL A 567 12.51 0.18 -21.98
N LEU A 568 13.54 0.92 -22.39
CA LEU A 568 13.42 2.34 -22.78
C LEU A 568 12.37 2.54 -23.88
N ARG A 569 12.34 1.66 -24.88
CA ARG A 569 11.41 1.71 -26.02
C ARG A 569 9.97 1.50 -25.56
N THR A 570 9.75 0.62 -24.59
CA THR A 570 8.43 0.37 -23.99
C THR A 570 8.00 1.52 -23.09
N VAL A 571 8.91 2.08 -22.28
CA VAL A 571 8.62 3.25 -21.43
C VAL A 571 8.20 4.45 -22.30
N LEU A 572 8.90 4.70 -23.41
CA LEU A 572 8.64 5.83 -24.33
C LEU A 572 7.33 5.73 -25.13
N SER A 573 6.73 4.55 -25.25
CA SER A 573 5.56 4.31 -26.11
C SER A 573 4.43 3.70 -25.28
N GLU A 574 3.52 4.55 -24.80
CA GLU A 574 2.40 4.13 -23.95
C GLU A 574 1.48 3.09 -24.64
N ASP A 575 1.36 3.14 -25.96
CA ASP A 575 0.62 2.13 -26.74
C ASP A 575 1.14 0.71 -26.52
N ARG A 576 2.43 0.56 -26.16
CA ARG A 576 3.06 -0.74 -25.90
C ARG A 576 2.83 -1.24 -24.48
N TRP A 577 2.31 -0.41 -23.59
CA TRP A 577 2.05 -0.82 -22.20
C TRP A 577 0.93 -1.87 -22.13
N ALA A 578 0.03 -1.90 -23.12
CA ALA A 578 -0.99 -2.93 -23.25
C ALA A 578 -0.44 -4.31 -23.63
N ALA A 579 0.78 -4.37 -24.21
CA ALA A 579 1.45 -5.61 -24.60
C ALA A 579 2.39 -6.16 -23.52
N LEU A 580 2.50 -5.48 -22.37
CA LEU A 580 3.23 -5.99 -21.21
C LEU A 580 2.46 -7.17 -20.58
N PRO A 581 3.15 -8.05 -19.82
CA PRO A 581 2.49 -9.11 -19.06
C PRO A 581 1.31 -8.55 -18.25
N GLY A 582 0.17 -9.21 -18.40
CA GLY A 582 -1.10 -8.82 -17.81
C GLY A 582 -1.97 -10.05 -17.55
N PRO A 583 -3.15 -9.87 -16.94
CA PRO A 583 -4.02 -10.97 -16.57
C PRO A 583 -4.49 -11.75 -17.80
N VAL A 584 -4.43 -13.08 -17.72
CA VAL A 584 -4.93 -14.01 -18.74
C VAL A 584 -5.86 -14.99 -18.06
N THR A 585 -7.08 -15.15 -18.56
CA THR A 585 -8.04 -16.16 -18.10
C THR A 585 -7.90 -17.43 -18.93
N ASP A 586 -7.98 -18.59 -18.30
CA ASP A 586 -7.96 -19.87 -19.02
C ASP A 586 -9.32 -20.07 -19.70
N VAL A 587 -9.30 -20.07 -21.02
CA VAL A 587 -10.52 -20.20 -21.86
C VAL A 587 -11.06 -21.64 -21.86
N ASP A 588 -10.26 -22.62 -21.44
CA ASP A 588 -10.50 -24.05 -21.69
C ASP A 588 -11.15 -24.86 -20.54
N GLU A 589 -11.09 -24.44 -19.27
CA GLU A 589 -11.57 -25.30 -18.16
C GLU A 589 -13.00 -25.01 -17.66
N MET A 590 -13.61 -23.88 -18.05
CA MET A 590 -14.98 -23.55 -17.65
C MET A 590 -15.90 -23.72 -18.86
N GLY A 591 -16.81 -24.69 -18.79
CA GLY A 591 -17.86 -24.88 -19.80
C GLY A 591 -18.54 -23.55 -20.10
N PHE A 592 -18.38 -23.07 -21.33
CA PHE A 592 -19.00 -21.82 -21.77
C PHE A 592 -20.47 -22.12 -22.14
N PRO A 593 -21.45 -21.34 -21.65
CA PRO A 593 -22.85 -21.54 -22.00
C PRO A 593 -23.09 -21.34 -23.49
N ASP A 594 -24.10 -22.01 -24.02
CA ASP A 594 -24.56 -21.74 -25.39
C ASP A 594 -25.13 -20.32 -25.48
N GLY A 595 -24.97 -19.65 -26.62
CA GLY A 595 -25.44 -18.27 -26.77
C GLY A 595 -24.90 -17.54 -27.99
N ALA A 596 -25.30 -16.28 -28.14
CA ALA A 596 -24.84 -15.42 -29.22
C ALA A 596 -24.59 -13.96 -28.77
N VAL A 597 -23.66 -13.29 -29.45
CA VAL A 597 -23.38 -11.85 -29.32
C VAL A 597 -23.67 -11.18 -30.66
N ILE A 598 -24.61 -10.22 -30.65
CA ILE A 598 -25.05 -9.46 -31.82
C ILE A 598 -24.54 -8.02 -31.70
N ILE A 599 -23.80 -7.57 -32.70
CA ILE A 599 -23.10 -6.28 -32.71
C ILE A 599 -23.57 -5.46 -33.92
N PRO A 600 -24.50 -4.50 -33.76
CA PRO A 600 -24.82 -3.55 -34.81
C PRO A 600 -23.67 -2.54 -34.99
N ALA A 601 -23.17 -2.36 -36.21
CA ALA A 601 -22.03 -1.51 -36.49
C ALA A 601 -22.27 -0.61 -37.71
N HIS A 602 -22.15 0.72 -37.54
CA HIS A 602 -22.23 1.70 -38.63
C HIS A 602 -20.95 2.55 -38.66
N ASN A 603 -20.06 2.32 -39.63
CA ASN A 603 -18.82 3.07 -39.80
C ASN A 603 -17.89 3.06 -38.58
N GLU A 604 -17.69 1.90 -37.95
CA GLU A 604 -16.95 1.68 -36.71
C GLU A 604 -15.53 1.12 -36.93
N ALA A 605 -14.91 1.35 -38.09
CA ALA A 605 -13.58 0.81 -38.42
C ALA A 605 -12.51 1.14 -37.36
N ALA A 606 -12.59 2.32 -36.74
CA ALA A 606 -11.64 2.77 -35.73
C ALA A 606 -11.75 2.05 -34.37
N VAL A 607 -12.84 1.32 -34.10
CA VAL A 607 -13.15 0.80 -32.76
C VAL A 607 -13.54 -0.68 -32.75
N ILE A 608 -14.11 -1.21 -33.84
CA ILE A 608 -14.70 -2.55 -33.89
C ILE A 608 -13.69 -3.66 -33.55
N ALA A 609 -12.43 -3.53 -33.96
CA ALA A 609 -11.38 -4.50 -33.67
C ALA A 609 -11.18 -4.72 -32.16
N ARG A 610 -11.31 -3.66 -31.37
CA ARG A 610 -11.13 -3.71 -29.91
C ARG A 610 -12.31 -4.39 -29.22
N THR A 611 -13.52 -4.23 -29.78
CA THR A 611 -14.73 -4.91 -29.31
C THR A 611 -14.67 -6.41 -29.63
N LEU A 612 -14.13 -6.78 -30.80
CA LEU A 612 -14.05 -8.17 -31.25
C LEU A 612 -12.87 -8.95 -30.68
N ALA A 613 -11.73 -8.31 -30.38
CA ALA A 613 -10.53 -9.01 -29.93
C ALA A 613 -10.74 -9.91 -28.70
N PRO A 614 -11.49 -9.50 -27.66
CA PRO A 614 -11.80 -10.38 -26.53
C PRO A 614 -12.73 -11.54 -26.91
N LEU A 615 -13.62 -11.37 -27.90
CA LEU A 615 -14.62 -12.36 -28.30
C LEU A 615 -14.09 -13.38 -29.32
N ALA A 616 -13.02 -13.03 -30.04
CA ALA A 616 -12.46 -13.83 -31.12
C ALA A 616 -12.12 -15.29 -30.72
N PRO A 617 -11.57 -15.58 -29.53
CA PRO A 617 -11.32 -16.96 -29.12
C PRO A 617 -12.60 -17.81 -29.02
N LEU A 618 -13.70 -17.24 -28.55
CA LEU A 618 -15.00 -17.93 -28.43
C LEU A 618 -15.62 -18.19 -29.81
N ALA A 619 -15.53 -17.20 -30.69
CA ALA A 619 -16.02 -17.27 -32.05
C ALA A 619 -15.27 -18.35 -32.85
N ALA A 620 -13.93 -18.33 -32.80
CA ALA A 620 -13.08 -19.30 -33.47
C ALA A 620 -13.29 -20.74 -32.96
N ALA A 621 -13.54 -20.89 -31.65
CA ALA A 621 -13.86 -22.18 -31.03
C ALA A 621 -15.33 -22.63 -31.25
N GLY A 622 -16.18 -21.82 -31.88
CA GLY A 622 -17.59 -22.10 -32.09
C GLY A 622 -18.42 -22.23 -30.80
N LYS A 623 -17.92 -21.68 -29.69
CA LYS A 623 -18.57 -21.73 -28.36
C LYS A 623 -19.74 -20.76 -28.26
N VAL A 624 -19.64 -19.62 -28.92
CA VAL A 624 -20.67 -18.57 -28.99
C VAL A 624 -20.73 -18.04 -30.42
N ASP A 625 -21.94 -17.80 -30.93
CA ASP A 625 -22.08 -17.14 -32.23
C ASP A 625 -21.77 -15.64 -32.05
N VAL A 626 -20.75 -15.11 -32.73
CA VAL A 626 -20.45 -13.67 -32.75
C VAL A 626 -20.84 -13.10 -34.11
N ILE A 627 -21.87 -12.26 -34.14
CA ILE A 627 -22.47 -11.72 -35.36
C ILE A 627 -22.31 -10.19 -35.39
N VAL A 628 -21.60 -9.69 -36.38
CA VAL A 628 -21.48 -8.25 -36.65
C VAL A 628 -22.39 -7.89 -37.83
N VAL A 629 -23.27 -6.91 -37.63
CA VAL A 629 -24.18 -6.44 -38.68
C VAL A 629 -23.82 -5.02 -39.08
N CYS A 630 -23.11 -4.91 -40.20
CA CYS A 630 -22.70 -3.66 -40.81
C CYS A 630 -23.88 -2.99 -41.51
N ASN A 631 -24.42 -1.92 -40.91
CA ASN A 631 -25.67 -1.30 -41.36
C ASN A 631 -25.44 0.05 -42.04
N GLY A 632 -25.25 0.04 -43.35
CA GLY A 632 -24.95 1.22 -44.16
C GLY A 632 -23.49 1.68 -44.03
N CYS A 633 -22.57 0.75 -43.75
CA CYS A 633 -21.14 1.06 -43.66
C CYS A 633 -20.58 1.46 -45.03
N THR A 634 -19.70 2.45 -45.03
CA THR A 634 -18.95 2.97 -46.17
C THR A 634 -17.44 3.00 -45.89
N ASP A 635 -17.01 2.53 -44.73
CA ASP A 635 -15.61 2.43 -44.30
C ASP A 635 -15.16 0.95 -44.17
N ASP A 636 -13.97 0.71 -43.61
CA ASP A 636 -13.38 -0.62 -43.47
C ASP A 636 -13.99 -1.48 -42.35
N THR A 637 -15.13 -1.10 -41.75
CA THR A 637 -15.73 -1.84 -40.62
C THR A 637 -15.94 -3.32 -40.95
N ALA A 638 -16.53 -3.60 -42.11
CA ALA A 638 -16.85 -4.98 -42.51
C ALA A 638 -15.57 -5.78 -42.80
N ALA A 639 -14.56 -5.15 -43.39
CA ALA A 639 -13.27 -5.79 -43.68
C ALA A 639 -12.53 -6.16 -42.38
N ILE A 640 -12.51 -5.24 -41.39
CA ILE A 640 -11.91 -5.48 -40.09
C ILE A 640 -12.67 -6.55 -39.31
N ALA A 641 -14.01 -6.54 -39.33
CA ALA A 641 -14.78 -7.57 -38.65
C ALA A 641 -14.52 -8.98 -39.23
N ARG A 642 -14.37 -9.09 -40.56
CA ARG A 642 -14.04 -10.34 -41.24
C ARG A 642 -12.63 -10.87 -40.96
N SER A 643 -11.72 -10.05 -40.44
CA SER A 643 -10.36 -10.52 -40.11
C SER A 643 -10.29 -11.35 -38.83
N PHE A 644 -11.39 -11.49 -38.10
CA PHE A 644 -11.48 -12.31 -36.88
C PHE A 644 -12.12 -13.67 -37.21
N ASP A 645 -11.36 -14.75 -37.01
CA ASP A 645 -11.82 -16.11 -37.28
C ASP A 645 -13.08 -16.46 -36.46
N GLY A 646 -14.07 -17.06 -37.13
CA GLY A 646 -15.34 -17.47 -36.53
C GLY A 646 -16.39 -16.35 -36.37
N VAL A 647 -16.05 -15.08 -36.66
CA VAL A 647 -17.01 -13.97 -36.63
C VAL A 647 -17.87 -13.97 -37.91
N VAL A 648 -19.19 -13.95 -37.76
CA VAL A 648 -20.15 -13.84 -38.86
C VAL A 648 -20.41 -12.36 -39.16
N VAL A 649 -20.21 -11.94 -40.40
CA VAL A 649 -20.41 -10.54 -40.83
C VAL A 649 -21.56 -10.44 -41.83
N LEU A 650 -22.60 -9.70 -41.47
CA LEU A 650 -23.75 -9.36 -42.32
C LEU A 650 -23.66 -7.90 -42.77
N GLU A 651 -24.11 -7.60 -43.97
CA GLU A 651 -24.14 -6.23 -44.50
C GLU A 651 -25.54 -5.85 -44.98
N THR A 652 -25.96 -4.61 -44.71
CA THR A 652 -27.19 -4.03 -45.25
C THR A 652 -26.93 -2.61 -45.72
N GLY A 653 -27.57 -2.19 -46.82
CA GLY A 653 -27.48 -0.82 -47.33
C GLY A 653 -28.31 0.20 -46.53
N LEU A 654 -29.19 -0.26 -45.63
CA LEU A 654 -30.03 0.63 -44.81
C LEU A 654 -29.33 1.02 -43.51
N PRO A 655 -29.06 2.33 -43.26
CA PRO A 655 -28.48 2.79 -42.00
C PRO A 655 -29.55 2.84 -40.89
N SER A 656 -29.83 1.70 -40.28
CA SER A 656 -30.76 1.57 -39.14
C SER A 656 -30.29 0.54 -38.12
N LYS A 657 -30.19 0.95 -36.84
CA LYS A 657 -29.75 0.06 -35.75
C LYS A 657 -30.76 -1.06 -35.50
N SER A 658 -32.06 -0.77 -35.50
CA SER A 658 -33.11 -1.77 -35.31
C SER A 658 -33.13 -2.82 -36.43
N VAL A 659 -32.90 -2.40 -37.68
CA VAL A 659 -32.75 -3.35 -38.81
C VAL A 659 -31.54 -4.25 -38.59
N ALA A 660 -30.42 -3.68 -38.12
CA ALA A 660 -29.20 -4.44 -37.84
C ALA A 660 -29.42 -5.48 -36.72
N LEU A 661 -30.08 -5.10 -35.64
CA LEU A 661 -30.42 -6.00 -34.52
C LEU A 661 -31.32 -7.16 -34.99
N ASN A 662 -32.38 -6.86 -35.77
CA ASN A 662 -33.30 -7.87 -36.30
C ASN A 662 -32.60 -8.84 -37.29
N MET A 663 -31.68 -8.33 -38.12
CA MET A 663 -30.88 -9.19 -39.01
C MET A 663 -29.94 -10.09 -38.23
N GLY A 664 -29.32 -9.58 -37.16
CA GLY A 664 -28.50 -10.38 -36.26
C GLY A 664 -29.31 -11.47 -35.57
N ASP A 665 -30.52 -11.15 -35.12
CA ASP A 665 -31.44 -12.12 -34.51
C ASP A 665 -31.82 -13.26 -35.44
N ALA A 666 -31.99 -12.99 -36.73
CA ALA A 666 -32.34 -13.99 -37.74
C ALA A 666 -31.17 -14.90 -38.13
N ALA A 667 -29.93 -14.51 -37.82
CA ALA A 667 -28.72 -15.20 -38.25
C ALA A 667 -28.19 -16.25 -37.26
N THR A 668 -28.79 -16.36 -36.07
CA THR A 668 -28.46 -17.39 -35.07
C THR A 668 -29.72 -18.07 -34.54
N THR A 669 -29.58 -19.32 -34.11
CA THR A 669 -30.62 -20.07 -33.39
C THR A 669 -30.30 -20.24 -31.90
N ARG A 670 -29.10 -19.83 -31.47
CA ARG A 670 -28.63 -19.96 -30.09
C ARG A 670 -29.28 -18.92 -29.16
N TRP A 671 -29.40 -19.31 -27.89
CA TRP A 671 -29.93 -18.51 -26.79
C TRP A 671 -29.18 -18.87 -25.51
N PRO A 672 -29.00 -17.93 -24.56
CA PRO A 672 -29.40 -16.51 -24.58
C PRO A 672 -28.59 -15.62 -25.52
N ARG A 673 -29.00 -14.35 -25.69
CA ARG A 673 -28.37 -13.41 -26.63
C ARG A 673 -27.92 -12.13 -25.95
N LEU A 674 -26.75 -11.65 -26.33
CA LEU A 674 -26.20 -10.36 -25.93
C LEU A 674 -26.23 -9.39 -27.10
N TYR A 675 -26.75 -8.19 -26.87
CA TYR A 675 -26.73 -7.08 -27.82
C TYR A 675 -25.69 -6.07 -27.35
N LEU A 676 -24.65 -5.86 -28.15
CA LEU A 676 -23.45 -5.12 -27.76
C LEU A 676 -23.15 -4.02 -28.78
N ASP A 677 -23.03 -2.78 -28.32
CA ASP A 677 -22.61 -1.67 -29.17
C ASP A 677 -21.17 -1.86 -29.66
N ALA A 678 -20.91 -1.52 -30.92
CA ALA A 678 -19.64 -1.74 -31.60
C ALA A 678 -18.42 -1.00 -31.01
N ASP A 679 -18.62 -0.07 -30.06
CA ASP A 679 -17.56 0.69 -29.39
C ASP A 679 -17.35 0.33 -27.91
N VAL A 680 -18.01 -0.72 -27.41
CA VAL A 680 -17.96 -1.20 -26.02
C VAL A 680 -16.97 -2.35 -25.87
N GLU A 681 -16.15 -2.32 -24.82
CA GLU A 681 -15.25 -3.45 -24.49
C GLU A 681 -15.87 -4.33 -23.41
N ILE A 682 -15.81 -5.64 -23.62
CA ILE A 682 -16.32 -6.66 -22.69
C ILE A 682 -15.27 -7.76 -22.48
N SER A 683 -15.19 -8.30 -21.26
CA SER A 683 -14.33 -9.46 -20.95
C SER A 683 -15.04 -10.78 -21.27
N LEU A 684 -14.26 -11.84 -21.46
CA LEU A 684 -14.78 -13.20 -21.63
C LEU A 684 -15.60 -13.66 -20.41
N GLY A 685 -15.16 -13.31 -19.20
CA GLY A 685 -15.86 -13.62 -17.96
C GLY A 685 -17.24 -12.95 -17.91
N ALA A 686 -17.31 -11.66 -18.24
CA ALA A 686 -18.58 -10.92 -18.30
C ALA A 686 -19.56 -11.53 -19.31
N VAL A 687 -19.09 -11.95 -20.50
CA VAL A 687 -19.95 -12.63 -21.49
C VAL A 687 -20.49 -13.94 -20.91
N ARG A 688 -19.61 -14.77 -20.34
CA ARG A 688 -19.99 -16.07 -19.76
C ARG A 688 -21.03 -15.90 -18.65
N ASP A 689 -20.75 -15.04 -17.69
CA ASP A 689 -21.56 -14.92 -16.48
C ASP A 689 -22.94 -14.31 -16.81
N VAL A 690 -23.01 -13.38 -17.77
CA VAL A 690 -24.30 -12.85 -18.25
C VAL A 690 -25.10 -13.90 -19.01
N LEU A 691 -24.45 -14.69 -19.88
CA LEU A 691 -25.13 -15.78 -20.59
C LEU A 691 -25.61 -16.88 -19.62
N ASN A 692 -24.81 -17.25 -18.61
CA ASN A 692 -25.23 -18.21 -17.57
C ASN A 692 -26.47 -17.72 -16.81
N ALA A 693 -26.44 -16.49 -16.29
CA ALA A 693 -27.57 -15.92 -15.54
C ALA A 693 -28.87 -15.91 -16.35
N LEU A 694 -28.78 -15.66 -17.67
CA LEU A 694 -29.92 -15.69 -18.58
C LEU A 694 -30.34 -17.11 -18.99
N ALA A 695 -29.41 -18.07 -19.03
CA ALA A 695 -29.67 -19.47 -19.38
C ALA A 695 -30.30 -20.24 -18.22
N GLU A 696 -29.87 -19.94 -16.99
CA GLU A 696 -30.40 -20.52 -15.75
C GLU A 696 -31.81 -20.01 -15.43
N GLY A 697 -32.23 -18.90 -16.05
CA GLY A 697 -33.57 -18.32 -15.89
C GLY A 697 -33.75 -17.51 -14.61
N GLU A 698 -32.67 -17.14 -13.92
CA GLU A 698 -32.72 -16.27 -12.73
C GLU A 698 -33.31 -14.89 -13.09
N VAL A 699 -33.01 -14.41 -14.30
CA VAL A 699 -33.51 -13.14 -14.86
C VAL A 699 -33.80 -13.29 -16.34
N LEU A 700 -34.73 -12.47 -16.85
CA LEU A 700 -35.10 -12.45 -18.27
C LEU A 700 -34.27 -11.45 -19.09
N ALA A 701 -33.68 -10.46 -18.41
CA ALA A 701 -32.81 -9.47 -19.00
C ALA A 701 -31.68 -9.09 -18.05
N ALA A 702 -30.44 -9.02 -18.54
CA ALA A 702 -29.29 -8.77 -17.69
C ALA A 702 -28.25 -7.91 -18.40
N ARG A 703 -27.43 -7.21 -17.63
CA ARG A 703 -26.18 -6.62 -18.14
C ARG A 703 -25.10 -6.65 -17.06
N PRO A 704 -23.81 -6.62 -17.43
CA PRO A 704 -22.74 -6.37 -16.48
C PRO A 704 -22.76 -4.92 -15.98
N ALA A 705 -22.06 -4.66 -14.88
CA ALA A 705 -21.77 -3.30 -14.43
C ALA A 705 -21.00 -2.50 -15.51
N VAL A 706 -21.04 -1.17 -15.44
CA VAL A 706 -20.39 -0.30 -16.45
C VAL A 706 -19.28 0.50 -15.80
N ARG A 707 -18.08 0.42 -16.37
CA ARG A 707 -16.93 1.24 -16.00
C ARG A 707 -16.66 2.27 -17.09
N LEU A 708 -16.60 3.54 -16.70
CA LEU A 708 -16.31 4.62 -17.63
C LEU A 708 -14.80 4.87 -17.71
N ASP A 709 -14.26 4.87 -18.92
CA ASP A 709 -12.88 5.28 -19.17
C ASP A 709 -12.81 6.82 -19.31
N LEU A 710 -12.46 7.50 -18.22
CA LEU A 710 -12.40 8.96 -18.16
C LEU A 710 -11.02 9.54 -18.53
N ARG A 711 -10.12 8.73 -19.09
CA ARG A 711 -8.80 9.21 -19.57
C ARG A 711 -9.00 10.18 -20.74
N ASP A 712 -8.25 11.27 -20.74
CA ASP A 712 -8.26 12.31 -21.78
C ASP A 712 -9.64 12.99 -22.02
N VAL A 713 -10.54 12.93 -21.03
CA VAL A 713 -11.85 13.57 -21.09
C VAL A 713 -11.78 15.00 -20.55
N HIS A 714 -12.43 15.95 -21.24
CA HIS A 714 -12.49 17.34 -20.81
C HIS A 714 -13.07 17.47 -19.38
N PRO A 715 -12.52 18.35 -18.49
CA PRO A 715 -12.92 18.44 -17.09
C PRO A 715 -14.42 18.60 -16.83
N LEU A 716 -15.13 19.34 -17.71
CA LEU A 716 -16.60 19.48 -17.61
C LEU A 716 -17.35 18.16 -17.85
N VAL A 717 -16.91 17.36 -18.83
CA VAL A 717 -17.53 16.06 -19.09
C VAL A 717 -17.18 15.07 -17.98
N HIS A 718 -15.94 15.14 -17.48
CA HIS A 718 -15.53 14.39 -16.29
C HIS A 718 -16.39 14.74 -15.06
N ALA A 719 -16.70 16.02 -14.84
CA ALA A 719 -17.58 16.45 -13.75
C ALA A 719 -19.03 15.96 -13.93
N TYR A 720 -19.54 15.97 -15.17
CA TYR A 720 -20.85 15.39 -15.52
C TYR A 720 -20.94 13.91 -15.12
N TYR A 721 -19.98 13.08 -15.54
CA TYR A 721 -20.01 11.65 -15.22
C TYR A 721 -19.74 11.34 -13.75
N ARG A 722 -18.94 12.16 -13.03
CA ARG A 722 -18.78 12.04 -11.57
C ARG A 722 -20.10 12.19 -10.81
N THR A 723 -20.98 13.09 -11.24
CA THR A 723 -22.31 13.23 -10.65
C THR A 723 -23.20 12.07 -11.09
N ARG A 724 -23.21 11.73 -12.39
CA ARG A 724 -24.05 10.65 -12.95
C ARG A 724 -23.81 9.29 -12.28
N LEU A 725 -22.56 8.96 -11.95
CA LEU A 725 -22.16 7.72 -11.27
C LEU A 725 -22.63 7.66 -9.80
N ARG A 726 -23.04 8.78 -9.19
CA ARG A 726 -23.53 8.84 -7.81
C ARG A 726 -25.04 8.77 -7.69
N LEU A 727 -25.76 8.86 -8.81
CA LEU A 727 -27.22 8.86 -8.81
C LEU A 727 -27.74 7.43 -8.63
N PRO A 728 -28.54 7.12 -7.59
CA PRO A 728 -29.07 5.78 -7.38
C PRO A 728 -29.86 5.24 -8.57
N SER A 729 -30.54 6.13 -9.32
CA SER A 729 -31.32 5.77 -10.51
C SER A 729 -30.53 5.20 -11.69
N THR A 730 -29.19 5.34 -11.72
CA THR A 730 -28.36 4.80 -12.82
C THR A 730 -27.82 3.39 -12.55
N HIS A 731 -27.95 2.89 -11.32
CA HIS A 731 -27.34 1.62 -10.89
C HIS A 731 -28.25 0.39 -11.07
N LYS A 732 -29.56 0.58 -11.28
CA LYS A 732 -30.56 -0.52 -11.35
C LYS A 732 -31.27 -0.65 -12.71
N VAL A 733 -30.79 0.05 -13.73
CA VAL A 733 -31.43 0.10 -15.05
C VAL A 733 -30.56 -0.57 -16.12
N LEU A 734 -31.18 -1.23 -17.09
CA LEU A 734 -30.48 -1.89 -18.21
C LEU A 734 -29.96 -0.88 -19.24
N TRP A 735 -30.63 0.27 -19.39
CA TRP A 735 -30.22 1.30 -20.35
C TRP A 735 -28.93 2.04 -19.92
N ALA A 736 -28.24 2.63 -20.89
CA ALA A 736 -26.97 3.36 -20.76
C ALA A 736 -25.67 2.56 -20.50
N GLY A 737 -25.67 1.24 -20.68
CA GLY A 737 -24.45 0.42 -20.64
C GLY A 737 -23.81 0.12 -22.00
N GLY A 738 -24.51 0.42 -23.11
CA GLY A 738 -24.09 -0.01 -24.46
C GLY A 738 -24.12 -1.54 -24.63
N ILE A 739 -24.71 -2.25 -23.67
CA ILE A 739 -24.90 -3.69 -23.68
C ILE A 739 -26.16 -4.06 -22.87
N TYR A 740 -26.89 -5.05 -23.36
CA TYR A 740 -27.88 -5.79 -22.60
C TYR A 740 -28.02 -7.21 -23.19
N GLY A 741 -28.36 -8.18 -22.35
CA GLY A 741 -28.66 -9.54 -22.74
C GLY A 741 -30.10 -9.92 -22.44
N LEU A 742 -30.66 -10.81 -23.26
CA LEU A 742 -32.01 -11.34 -23.13
C LEU A 742 -32.01 -12.85 -23.15
N SER A 743 -32.82 -13.44 -22.27
CA SER A 743 -33.19 -14.85 -22.38
C SER A 743 -34.15 -15.03 -23.57
N ARG A 744 -34.34 -16.28 -23.99
CA ARG A 744 -35.31 -16.60 -25.04
C ARG A 744 -36.72 -16.12 -24.69
N GLU A 745 -37.13 -16.35 -23.44
CA GLU A 745 -38.43 -15.90 -22.92
C GLU A 745 -38.50 -14.37 -22.85
N GLY A 746 -37.42 -13.70 -22.44
CA GLY A 746 -37.36 -12.25 -22.41
C GLY A 746 -37.53 -11.62 -23.80
N HIS A 747 -36.87 -12.17 -24.82
CA HIS A 747 -36.99 -11.70 -26.20
C HIS A 747 -38.39 -11.92 -26.80
N GLN A 748 -39.06 -13.04 -26.48
CA GLN A 748 -40.41 -13.34 -26.96
C GLN A 748 -41.48 -12.28 -26.59
N ARG A 749 -41.18 -11.36 -25.67
CA ARG A 749 -42.05 -10.21 -25.35
C ARG A 749 -42.17 -9.20 -26.48
N PHE A 750 -41.27 -9.22 -27.47
CA PHE A 750 -41.35 -8.40 -28.66
C PHE A 750 -41.00 -9.23 -29.90
N ALA A 751 -41.78 -9.13 -30.98
CA ALA A 751 -41.55 -9.95 -32.17
C ALA A 751 -40.28 -9.51 -32.94
N ALA A 752 -40.01 -8.21 -32.97
CA ALA A 752 -38.85 -7.60 -33.61
C ALA A 752 -38.56 -6.25 -32.95
N PHE A 753 -37.31 -5.80 -33.02
CA PHE A 753 -36.93 -4.47 -32.56
C PHE A 753 -37.66 -3.40 -33.39
N PRO A 754 -38.43 -2.49 -32.74
CA PRO A 754 -39.13 -1.42 -33.42
C PRO A 754 -38.17 -0.35 -33.96
N ASP A 755 -38.59 0.45 -34.93
CA ASP A 755 -37.81 1.55 -35.49
C ASP A 755 -37.70 2.72 -34.49
N LEU A 756 -36.80 2.57 -33.52
CA LEU A 756 -36.55 3.50 -32.42
C LEU A 756 -35.04 3.74 -32.27
N ILE A 757 -34.67 4.96 -31.91
CA ILE A 757 -33.27 5.34 -31.70
C ILE A 757 -32.69 4.77 -30.39
N ALA A 758 -33.54 4.54 -29.37
CA ALA A 758 -33.15 4.07 -28.04
C ALA A 758 -33.68 2.65 -27.79
N ASP A 759 -32.99 1.65 -28.34
CA ASP A 759 -33.29 0.23 -28.18
C ASP A 759 -33.15 -0.23 -26.72
N ASP A 760 -32.11 0.24 -26.03
CA ASP A 760 -31.83 -0.09 -24.63
C ASP A 760 -32.94 0.37 -23.66
N LEU A 761 -33.48 1.58 -23.86
CA LEU A 761 -34.62 2.09 -23.08
C LEU A 761 -35.93 1.39 -23.45
N PHE A 762 -36.10 0.96 -24.70
CA PHE A 762 -37.25 0.14 -25.09
C PHE A 762 -37.22 -1.19 -24.31
N VAL A 763 -36.09 -1.89 -24.35
CA VAL A 763 -35.90 -3.17 -23.66
C VAL A 763 -36.07 -3.02 -22.16
N ASP A 764 -35.45 -2.00 -21.53
CA ASP A 764 -35.56 -1.79 -20.07
C ASP A 764 -37.02 -1.64 -19.58
N ARG A 765 -37.92 -1.10 -20.41
CA ARG A 765 -39.34 -0.90 -20.08
C ARG A 765 -40.21 -2.16 -20.21
N LEU A 766 -39.71 -3.22 -20.87
CA LEU A 766 -40.45 -4.48 -21.02
C LEU A 766 -40.35 -5.39 -19.79
N PHE A 767 -39.48 -5.05 -18.83
CA PHE A 767 -39.17 -5.89 -17.67
C PHE A 767 -39.38 -5.13 -16.36
N GLU A 768 -40.06 -5.78 -15.44
CA GLU A 768 -40.16 -5.33 -14.05
C GLU A 768 -38.79 -5.41 -13.35
N PRO A 769 -38.53 -4.62 -12.30
CA PRO A 769 -37.23 -4.62 -11.60
C PRO A 769 -36.78 -5.98 -11.06
N ALA A 770 -37.70 -6.92 -10.80
CA ALA A 770 -37.38 -8.27 -10.35
C ALA A 770 -36.98 -9.22 -11.48
N GLU A 771 -37.32 -8.88 -12.73
CA GLU A 771 -37.05 -9.71 -13.91
C GLU A 771 -35.72 -9.34 -14.60
N LYS A 772 -35.06 -8.29 -14.10
CA LYS A 772 -33.82 -7.77 -14.67
C LYS A 772 -32.75 -7.51 -13.61
N ALA A 773 -31.50 -7.76 -13.98
CA ALA A 773 -30.35 -7.51 -13.10
C ALA A 773 -29.20 -6.77 -13.77
N VAL A 774 -28.50 -5.96 -12.97
CA VAL A 774 -27.14 -5.55 -13.25
C VAL A 774 -26.24 -6.50 -12.46
N LEU A 775 -25.55 -7.40 -13.15
CA LEU A 775 -24.76 -8.45 -12.52
C LEU A 775 -23.46 -7.87 -11.94
N ASP A 776 -23.08 -8.36 -10.76
CA ASP A 776 -21.80 -8.04 -10.11
C ASP A 776 -20.67 -8.91 -10.69
N VAL A 777 -20.38 -8.66 -11.97
CA VAL A 777 -19.37 -9.34 -12.78
C VAL A 777 -18.43 -8.28 -13.37
N ASP A 778 -17.39 -8.74 -14.09
CA ASP A 778 -16.46 -7.86 -14.79
C ASP A 778 -17.20 -6.74 -15.56
N PRO A 779 -16.91 -5.45 -15.27
CA PRO A 779 -17.68 -4.37 -15.86
C PRO A 779 -17.26 -4.12 -17.31
N VAL A 780 -18.24 -3.82 -18.17
CA VAL A 780 -17.94 -3.34 -19.53
C VAL A 780 -17.33 -1.95 -19.49
N VAL A 781 -16.37 -1.71 -20.39
CA VAL A 781 -15.71 -0.42 -20.51
C VAL A 781 -16.39 0.40 -21.58
N VAL A 782 -16.95 1.54 -21.18
CA VAL A 782 -17.58 2.51 -22.07
C VAL A 782 -16.75 3.79 -22.07
N ARG A 783 -16.35 4.26 -23.25
CA ARG A 783 -15.65 5.55 -23.42
C ARG A 783 -16.67 6.67 -23.63
N PRO A 784 -16.78 7.62 -22.70
CA PRO A 784 -17.66 8.77 -22.89
C PRO A 784 -17.07 9.76 -23.90
N PRO A 785 -17.90 10.68 -24.43
CA PRO A 785 -17.44 11.77 -25.28
C PRO A 785 -16.31 12.59 -24.66
N ARG A 786 -15.26 12.89 -25.42
CA ARG A 786 -14.08 13.59 -24.87
C ARG A 786 -14.29 15.09 -24.71
N THR A 787 -15.25 15.67 -25.44
CA THR A 787 -15.49 17.13 -25.46
C THR A 787 -16.90 17.51 -25.01
N PRO A 788 -17.11 18.72 -24.45
CA PRO A 788 -18.46 19.18 -24.08
C PRO A 788 -19.43 19.23 -25.26
N LYS A 789 -18.94 19.57 -26.47
CA LYS A 789 -19.75 19.60 -27.69
C LYS A 789 -20.27 18.20 -28.04
N ALA A 790 -19.40 17.20 -28.01
CA ALA A 790 -19.78 15.81 -28.27
C ALA A 790 -20.72 15.26 -27.20
N GLN A 791 -20.48 15.59 -25.92
CA GLN A 791 -21.39 15.23 -24.83
C GLN A 791 -22.78 15.84 -25.01
N LEU A 792 -22.88 17.09 -25.49
CA LEU A 792 -24.17 17.71 -25.80
C LEU A 792 -24.87 17.02 -26.97
N ALA A 793 -24.16 16.65 -28.02
CA ALA A 793 -24.71 15.89 -29.15
C ALA A 793 -25.30 14.54 -28.69
N VAL A 794 -24.57 13.81 -27.83
CA VAL A 794 -25.08 12.57 -27.21
C VAL A 794 -26.35 12.84 -26.40
N LEU A 795 -26.37 13.90 -25.58
CA LEU A 795 -27.55 14.25 -24.80
C LEU A 795 -28.74 14.68 -25.66
N HIS A 796 -28.51 15.39 -26.78
CA HIS A 796 -29.57 15.73 -27.75
C HIS A 796 -30.19 14.47 -28.32
N ARG A 797 -29.38 13.48 -28.71
CA ARG A 797 -29.85 12.17 -29.20
C ARG A 797 -30.67 11.43 -28.14
N VAL A 798 -30.15 11.30 -26.93
CA VAL A 798 -30.82 10.60 -25.83
C VAL A 798 -32.17 11.26 -25.51
N TYR A 799 -32.22 12.59 -25.38
CA TYR A 799 -33.47 13.27 -25.08
C TYR A 799 -34.48 13.23 -26.24
N ARG A 800 -34.04 13.20 -27.51
CA ARG A 800 -34.93 12.98 -28.66
C ARG A 800 -35.52 11.57 -28.64
N GLY A 801 -34.70 10.53 -28.43
CA GLY A 801 -35.16 9.14 -28.33
C GLY A 801 -36.18 8.95 -27.19
N ASN A 802 -35.89 9.52 -26.02
CA ASN A 802 -36.81 9.49 -24.88
C ASN A 802 -38.15 10.20 -25.20
N ALA A 803 -38.13 11.28 -25.98
CA ALA A 803 -39.34 11.98 -26.38
C ALA A 803 -40.20 11.17 -27.38
N GLN A 804 -39.59 10.45 -28.33
CA GLN A 804 -40.29 9.55 -29.26
C GLN A 804 -41.05 8.45 -28.51
N GLN A 805 -40.43 7.87 -27.49
CA GLN A 805 -41.05 6.83 -26.67
C GLN A 805 -42.09 7.38 -25.68
N ASN A 806 -41.88 8.56 -25.09
CA ASN A 806 -42.84 9.16 -24.16
C ASN A 806 -44.08 9.73 -24.86
N GLY A 807 -44.03 9.96 -26.18
CA GLY A 807 -45.21 10.30 -26.98
C GLY A 807 -46.24 9.16 -27.10
N HIS A 808 -45.83 7.92 -26.81
CA HIS A 808 -46.66 6.71 -26.90
C HIS A 808 -47.16 6.21 -25.54
N ALA A 809 -46.67 6.74 -24.42
CA ALA A 809 -47.10 6.38 -23.06
C ALA A 809 -47.24 7.64 -22.20
N GLY A 810 -48.46 7.95 -21.76
CA GLY A 810 -48.81 9.14 -20.99
C GLY A 810 -47.87 9.42 -19.81
N GLY A 811 -47.24 10.60 -19.82
CA GLY A 811 -46.06 10.90 -19.01
C GLY A 811 -46.28 11.16 -17.52
N ARG A 812 -45.32 10.69 -16.71
CA ARG A 812 -45.00 11.25 -15.38
C ARG A 812 -43.68 12.02 -15.46
N SER A 813 -43.68 13.24 -14.96
CA SER A 813 -42.51 14.14 -14.96
C SER A 813 -41.38 13.62 -14.05
N THR A 814 -40.40 12.93 -14.65
CA THR A 814 -39.19 12.42 -14.00
C THR A 814 -38.20 13.52 -13.56
N ALA A 815 -38.43 14.77 -13.98
CA ALA A 815 -37.52 15.88 -13.74
C ALA A 815 -37.39 16.27 -12.25
N ARG A 816 -38.46 16.13 -11.44
CA ARG A 816 -38.42 16.41 -10.00
C ARG A 816 -37.63 15.34 -9.23
N GLY A 817 -37.76 14.07 -9.61
CA GLY A 817 -37.02 12.94 -9.02
C GLY A 817 -35.51 13.04 -9.24
N THR A 818 -35.09 13.31 -10.49
CA THR A 818 -33.66 13.50 -10.80
C THR A 818 -33.05 14.70 -10.07
N ALA A 819 -33.79 15.80 -9.88
CA ALA A 819 -33.29 16.97 -9.16
C ALA A 819 -33.08 16.67 -7.67
N ALA A 820 -34.01 15.94 -7.04
CA ALA A 820 -33.88 15.49 -5.65
C ALA A 820 -32.69 14.53 -5.46
N GLU A 821 -32.49 13.59 -6.39
CA GLU A 821 -31.33 12.68 -6.35
C GLU A 821 -30.00 13.43 -6.52
N VAL A 822 -29.93 14.38 -7.47
CA VAL A 822 -28.72 15.20 -7.66
C VAL A 822 -28.40 16.00 -6.40
N LEU A 823 -29.39 16.61 -5.75
CA LEU A 823 -29.20 17.30 -4.48
C LEU A 823 -28.70 16.36 -3.37
N SER A 824 -29.27 15.16 -3.27
CA SER A 824 -28.84 14.14 -2.29
C SER A 824 -27.42 13.60 -2.54
N SER A 825 -26.89 13.76 -3.76
CA SER A 825 -25.52 13.32 -4.12
C SER A 825 -24.40 14.27 -3.67
N ILE A 826 -24.75 15.45 -3.14
CA ILE A 826 -23.81 16.49 -2.70
C ILE A 826 -23.29 16.15 -1.31
N ARG A 827 -21.97 15.90 -1.21
CA ARG A 827 -21.26 15.56 0.04
C ARG A 827 -20.22 16.63 0.45
N GLY A 828 -20.20 17.77 -0.24
CA GLY A 828 -19.20 18.84 -0.05
C GLY A 828 -19.06 19.77 -1.26
N PRO A 829 -18.18 20.79 -1.18
CA PRO A 829 -18.09 21.88 -2.16
C PRO A 829 -17.73 21.41 -3.57
N LEU A 830 -16.77 20.48 -3.70
CA LEU A 830 -16.39 19.91 -5.00
C LEU A 830 -17.54 19.11 -5.65
N SER A 831 -18.33 18.38 -4.85
CA SER A 831 -19.50 17.66 -5.37
C SER A 831 -20.67 18.57 -5.73
N ALA A 832 -20.84 19.69 -5.03
CA ALA A 832 -21.82 20.71 -5.39
C ALA A 832 -21.49 21.32 -6.76
N MET A 833 -20.20 21.61 -7.01
CA MET A 833 -19.74 22.09 -8.31
C MET A 833 -19.98 21.07 -9.43
N ASN A 834 -19.67 19.78 -9.20
CA ASN A 834 -19.95 18.72 -10.18
C ASN A 834 -21.46 18.56 -10.45
N ALA A 835 -22.30 18.69 -9.41
CA ALA A 835 -23.75 18.63 -9.54
C ALA A 835 -24.29 19.80 -10.38
N ALA A 836 -23.73 21.01 -10.22
CA ALA A 836 -24.07 22.15 -11.06
C ALA A 836 -23.71 21.93 -12.53
N VAL A 837 -22.52 21.36 -12.81
CA VAL A 837 -22.12 20.99 -14.18
C VAL A 837 -23.07 19.95 -14.77
N TYR A 838 -23.46 18.94 -14.00
CA TYR A 838 -24.42 17.92 -14.43
C TYR A 838 -25.78 18.53 -14.82
N LEU A 839 -26.33 19.40 -13.97
CA LEU A 839 -27.58 20.11 -14.25
C LEU A 839 -27.45 21.01 -15.48
N GLY A 840 -26.31 21.68 -15.66
CA GLY A 840 -26.01 22.49 -16.84
C GLY A 840 -26.09 21.69 -18.14
N PHE A 841 -25.43 20.54 -18.20
CA PHE A 841 -25.50 19.62 -19.35
C PHE A 841 -26.92 19.09 -19.56
N ALA A 842 -27.63 18.71 -18.50
CA ALA A 842 -29.01 18.20 -18.61
C ALA A 842 -29.97 19.27 -19.19
N VAL A 843 -29.87 20.52 -18.74
CA VAL A 843 -30.68 21.64 -19.25
C VAL A 843 -30.31 21.98 -20.69
N ALA A 844 -29.03 22.10 -21.00
CA ALA A 844 -28.54 22.39 -22.36
C ALA A 844 -28.93 21.29 -23.35
N GLY A 845 -28.86 20.03 -22.92
CA GLY A 845 -29.31 18.88 -23.70
C GLY A 845 -30.82 18.94 -24.01
N ARG A 846 -31.65 19.19 -22.99
CA ARG A 846 -33.13 19.30 -23.16
C ARG A 846 -33.55 20.49 -24.04
N ARG A 847 -32.79 21.59 -24.05
CA ARG A 847 -33.08 22.75 -24.90
C ARG A 847 -32.73 22.49 -26.37
N GLY A 848 -31.65 21.76 -26.64
CA GLY A 848 -31.21 21.48 -28.01
C GLY A 848 -31.95 20.34 -28.70
N SER A 849 -32.59 19.42 -27.97
CA SER A 849 -33.36 18.33 -28.57
C SER A 849 -34.55 18.80 -29.43
N LYS A 850 -35.04 20.05 -29.23
CA LYS A 850 -36.13 20.68 -30.00
C LYS A 850 -35.73 21.27 -31.36
N ARG A 851 -34.43 21.40 -31.67
CA ARG A 851 -33.96 21.85 -32.99
C ARG A 851 -33.73 20.63 -33.88
N ALA A 852 -34.31 20.61 -35.08
CA ALA A 852 -34.00 19.62 -36.09
C ALA A 852 -32.72 20.02 -36.85
N VAL A 853 -31.89 19.02 -37.21
CA VAL A 853 -31.07 18.88 -38.43
C VAL A 853 -29.95 17.84 -38.17
N ARG A 854 -29.89 16.81 -39.05
CA ARG A 854 -28.82 15.82 -39.29
C ARG A 854 -28.51 14.78 -38.18
N TRP A 855 -28.19 13.56 -38.61
CA TRP A 855 -27.68 12.47 -37.75
C TRP A 855 -26.34 12.91 -37.15
N GLU A 856 -26.29 13.11 -35.83
CA GLU A 856 -25.11 13.59 -35.11
C GLU A 856 -24.41 12.42 -34.41
N ARG A 857 -23.13 12.22 -34.72
CA ARG A 857 -22.27 11.12 -34.22
C ARG A 857 -21.12 11.68 -33.37
N ASP A 858 -20.68 10.93 -32.37
CA ASP A 858 -19.48 11.28 -31.60
C ASP A 858 -18.22 10.79 -32.32
N GLU A 859 -17.55 11.69 -33.03
CA GLU A 859 -16.28 11.40 -33.69
C GLU A 859 -15.08 11.45 -32.72
N THR A 860 -15.24 11.98 -31.50
CA THR A 860 -14.10 12.31 -30.63
C THR A 860 -13.42 11.11 -29.99
N THR A 861 -14.13 10.00 -29.85
CA THR A 861 -13.58 8.71 -29.40
C THR A 861 -12.98 7.88 -30.53
N ARG A 862 -13.13 8.33 -31.79
CA ARG A 862 -12.80 7.60 -33.03
C ARG A 862 -11.58 8.17 -33.78
N VAL A 863 -10.97 9.26 -33.27
CA VAL A 863 -9.72 9.81 -33.79
C VAL A 863 -8.53 9.04 -33.19
N LEU A 864 -7.81 8.28 -34.01
CA LEU A 864 -6.44 7.86 -33.69
C LEU A 864 -5.64 9.13 -33.40
N ALA A 865 -4.91 9.17 -32.29
CA ALA A 865 -4.06 10.30 -31.94
C ALA A 865 -3.03 10.55 -33.04
N THR A 866 -3.38 11.34 -34.05
CA THR A 866 -2.45 11.85 -35.03
C THR A 866 -1.66 12.93 -34.31
N GLY A 867 -0.44 12.57 -33.91
CA GLY A 867 0.55 13.49 -33.39
C GLY A 867 0.78 14.61 -34.40
N GLY A 868 0.20 15.76 -34.13
CA GLY A 868 0.46 17.01 -34.82
C GLY A 868 0.27 18.14 -33.81
N PRO A 869 1.26 19.03 -33.63
CA PRO A 869 1.17 20.09 -32.64
C PRO A 869 0.07 21.07 -33.08
N ARG A 870 -0.84 21.41 -32.16
CA ARG A 870 -1.69 22.59 -32.30
C ARG A 870 -1.37 23.54 -31.16
N CYS A 871 -1.08 24.77 -31.57
CA CYS A 871 -0.61 25.91 -30.78
C CYS A 871 -1.42 26.24 -29.53
#